data_AF-A0A5N6LUF9-F1
#
_entry.id   AF-A0A5N6LUF9-F1
#
_cell.length_a   1.000
_cell.length_b   1.000
_cell.length_c   1.000
_cell.angle_alpha   90.00
_cell.angle_beta   90.00
_cell.angle_gamma   90.00
#
_symmetry.space_group_name_H-M   'P 1'
#
loop_
_entity.id
_entity.type
_entity.pdbx_description
1 polymer ?
#
loop_
_entity_poly.entity_id
_entity_poly.type
_entity_poly.pdbx_seq_one_letter_code
_entity_poly.pdbx_strand_id
1 'polypeptide(L)'
;MLNHHLAGPLGLGSLSWAGHQIHVSLPINQFLNAGVDPKEIPLPHEFILNRDLLAQLYPSFAEGATPFFTLNWSKYADFLTFRGGLDPVTGGLWLTDTAHHHLAIAILFLIAGHMYRTNWGIGHGLKDILEAHKGPFTGQGHKGLYEILTTSWHAQLSLNLAMLGSLTIVVAHHMYAMPPYPYLATDYGTQLSLFTHHMWIGGFLIVGAAAHAAIFMVRDYDPTTRYNDLLDRVLRHRDAIISHLNWACIFLGFHSFGLYIHNDTMSALGRPQDMFSDTAIQLQPVFAQWIQNTHALAPGATAPGVTASTRLFWMYNAISVVIFHFSWKMQSDVWGSISDQGVVTHITGGNFAQSSITINGWLRDFLWAQASQEDLKGIMALRFPRFSQGLAQDPTTRRIRFGIATAHDFESHDDITEERLYQNIFASHFGQLAIIFLWTSGNLFHVAWQGNFESWVQDPLHVRPIAHAIWDPHFGQPAVEAFTRGGAPGPVNIAYSGVYQWWTLRLISLAWTGHLVHVAIPASRGEYVRWNNFLNVLPHPQGLGPLFTGKWNLYAQNPDSSSHLFGTSQGAGTAILTLLGGFHPQTQSLWLTDMAHHHLAIAFIFLIAGHMYRTNFGIGHSMKDLLDAHVPPGGRLGRGHKGLYDTINNSIHFQLGLALASLGVITSLVAQHMYSLPAYAFIAQDFTTQAALYTHHQYIAGFIMTGAFAHGAIFFIRDYNPEQNEDNVLARMLEHKEAIISHLSWASLFLGFHTLGLYVHNDVMLAFGTPEKQILIEPIFAQWIQSAHGKTSYGFDILLSSTNGPAFNAGRSIWLPGWLNAVNENSNSLFLTIGLGDFLVHHAIALGLHTTTLILVKGALDARGSKLMPDKRILVIVFRAMAQDEAELIETLAWAHERTPLANLIRWRDKPVTLSIVQARLVGLAHFSDPTCIMDTNRNLTSMAKKSLIQREKKRQKLEQKYLLIRRSSKKEISKVRSLSDKWEIYGKLQSPPRNSAPTRLRRRCFSTRRPRANYRDFGLSGHILREMVHACLLPGATRSSW
;
A
#
# COMPACT_ATOMS: atom_id res chain seq x y z
N MET A 1 41.67 -23.90 5.06
CA MET A 1 42.55 -22.74 4.78
C MET A 1 43.71 -23.22 3.92
N LEU A 2 43.92 -22.61 2.75
CA LEU A 2 44.98 -22.95 1.80
C LEU A 2 46.35 -22.77 2.49
N ASN A 3 46.96 -23.89 2.84
CA ASN A 3 48.38 -23.99 3.10
C ASN A 3 49.05 -24.60 1.87
N HIS A 4 50.37 -24.48 1.76
CA HIS A 4 51.17 -25.11 0.72
C HIS A 4 50.82 -26.61 0.54
N HIS A 5 50.50 -27.30 1.64
CA HIS A 5 50.11 -28.71 1.66
C HIS A 5 48.78 -29.04 0.98
N LEU A 6 47.88 -28.07 0.76
CA LEU A 6 46.61 -28.30 0.06
C LEU A 6 46.69 -27.86 -1.42
N ALA A 7 47.42 -26.77 -1.70
CA ALA A 7 47.60 -26.29 -3.07
C ALA A 7 48.41 -27.27 -3.93
N GLY A 8 49.44 -27.93 -3.35
CA GLY A 8 50.23 -28.95 -4.04
C GLY A 8 49.40 -30.15 -4.53
N PRO A 9 48.64 -30.85 -3.66
CA PRO A 9 47.76 -31.94 -4.06
C PRO A 9 46.66 -31.53 -5.05
N LEU A 10 46.07 -30.34 -4.93
CA LEU A 10 45.11 -29.83 -5.91
C LEU A 10 45.76 -29.62 -7.28
N GLY A 11 46.98 -29.08 -7.30
CA GLY A 11 47.78 -28.95 -8.52
C GLY A 11 48.13 -30.29 -9.15
N LEU A 12 48.59 -31.26 -8.35
CA LEU A 12 48.89 -32.63 -8.82
C LEU A 12 47.64 -33.38 -9.28
N GLY A 13 46.50 -33.18 -8.63
CA GLY A 13 45.22 -33.74 -9.05
C GLY A 13 44.77 -33.18 -10.40
N SER A 14 44.85 -31.87 -10.59
CA SER A 14 44.55 -31.23 -11.89
C SER A 14 45.52 -31.67 -12.99
N LEU A 15 46.80 -31.88 -12.64
CA LEU A 15 47.81 -32.41 -13.57
C LEU A 15 47.51 -33.86 -13.97
N SER A 16 47.15 -34.71 -13.01
CA SER A 16 46.74 -36.09 -13.26
C SER A 16 45.49 -36.15 -14.13
N TRP A 17 44.53 -35.25 -13.92
CA TRP A 17 43.32 -35.16 -14.73
C TRP A 17 43.62 -34.70 -16.16
N ALA A 18 44.47 -33.67 -16.33
CA ALA A 18 44.94 -33.25 -17.64
C ALA A 18 45.68 -34.40 -18.37
N GLY A 19 46.51 -35.16 -17.66
CA GLY A 19 47.15 -36.37 -18.17
C GLY A 19 46.13 -37.42 -18.63
N HIS A 20 45.12 -37.72 -17.83
CA HIS A 20 44.03 -38.63 -18.24
C HIS A 20 43.32 -38.13 -19.50
N GLN A 21 43.00 -36.83 -19.57
CA GLN A 21 42.34 -36.25 -20.74
C GLN A 21 43.22 -36.37 -21.99
N ILE A 22 44.50 -36.06 -21.90
CA ILE A 22 45.43 -36.10 -23.04
C ILE A 22 45.64 -37.52 -23.54
N HIS A 23 45.88 -38.47 -22.64
CA HIS A 23 46.30 -39.83 -23.00
C HIS A 23 45.13 -40.78 -23.29
N VAL A 24 43.92 -40.47 -22.80
CA VAL A 24 42.76 -41.38 -22.91
C VAL A 24 41.56 -40.68 -23.55
N SER A 25 41.08 -39.58 -22.97
CA SER A 25 39.82 -38.98 -23.40
C SER A 25 39.91 -38.34 -24.80
N LEU A 26 41.02 -37.69 -25.12
CA LEU A 26 41.25 -37.01 -26.39
C LEU A 26 41.27 -37.95 -27.60
N PRO A 27 42.10 -39.02 -27.61
CA PRO A 27 42.11 -40.02 -28.69
C PRO A 27 40.75 -40.65 -28.94
N ILE A 28 40.06 -41.06 -27.87
CA ILE A 28 38.73 -41.68 -27.95
C ILE A 28 37.74 -40.69 -28.57
N ASN A 29 37.74 -39.43 -28.13
CA ASN A 29 36.85 -38.41 -28.66
C ASN A 29 37.14 -38.08 -30.13
N GLN A 30 38.40 -38.18 -30.58
CA GLN A 30 38.75 -37.99 -32.00
C GLN A 30 38.17 -39.10 -32.89
N PHE A 31 38.22 -40.37 -32.45
CA PHE A 31 37.59 -41.48 -33.16
C PHE A 31 36.05 -41.38 -33.16
N LEU A 32 35.45 -40.99 -32.02
CA LEU A 32 34.00 -40.77 -31.93
C LEU A 32 33.54 -39.62 -32.84
N ASN A 33 34.29 -38.51 -32.89
CA ASN A 33 34.02 -37.39 -33.80
C ASN A 33 34.17 -37.78 -35.28
N ALA A 34 35.01 -38.79 -35.59
CA ALA A 34 35.14 -39.36 -36.92
C ALA A 34 34.06 -40.40 -37.26
N GLY A 35 33.15 -40.72 -36.33
CA GLY A 35 32.05 -41.65 -36.53
C GLY A 35 32.44 -43.13 -36.48
N VAL A 36 33.59 -43.47 -35.91
CA VAL A 36 34.06 -44.86 -35.74
C VAL A 36 33.19 -45.58 -34.69
N ASP A 37 32.80 -46.83 -34.97
CA ASP A 37 32.01 -47.64 -34.03
C ASP A 37 32.78 -47.79 -32.69
N PRO A 38 32.16 -47.50 -31.53
CA PRO A 38 32.81 -47.61 -30.22
C PRO A 38 33.48 -48.96 -29.94
N LYS A 39 33.05 -50.04 -30.60
CA LYS A 39 33.66 -51.38 -30.46
C LYS A 39 35.03 -51.50 -31.14
N GLU A 40 35.32 -50.62 -32.09
CA GLU A 40 36.58 -50.61 -32.86
C GLU A 40 37.61 -49.64 -32.28
N ILE A 41 37.24 -48.87 -31.25
CA ILE A 41 38.14 -47.93 -30.57
C ILE A 41 39.11 -48.73 -29.67
N PRO A 42 40.44 -48.52 -29.78
CA PRO A 42 41.42 -49.15 -28.90
C PRO A 42 41.11 -48.95 -27.42
N LEU A 43 41.46 -49.94 -26.59
CA LEU A 43 41.21 -49.85 -25.15
C LEU A 43 42.10 -48.76 -24.51
N PRO A 44 41.66 -48.10 -23.41
CA PRO A 44 42.40 -47.00 -22.78
C PRO A 44 43.86 -47.30 -22.44
N HIS A 45 44.18 -48.54 -22.05
CA HIS A 45 45.55 -48.94 -21.72
C HIS A 45 46.46 -49.00 -22.95
N GLU A 46 45.90 -49.22 -24.15
CA GLU A 46 46.65 -49.25 -25.41
C GLU A 46 47.13 -47.84 -25.78
N PHE A 47 46.31 -46.80 -25.58
CA PHE A 47 46.74 -45.41 -25.77
C PHE A 47 47.83 -44.97 -24.77
N ILE A 48 47.77 -45.47 -23.53
CA ILE A 48 48.76 -45.12 -22.50
C ILE A 48 50.11 -45.81 -22.77
N LEU A 49 50.09 -47.07 -23.20
CA LEU A 49 51.30 -47.89 -23.35
C LEU A 49 51.93 -47.80 -24.75
N ASN A 50 51.14 -47.48 -25.78
CA ASN A 50 51.61 -47.37 -27.16
C ASN A 50 51.75 -45.90 -27.58
N ARG A 51 52.97 -45.36 -27.42
CA ARG A 51 53.29 -43.98 -27.78
C ARG A 51 53.11 -43.68 -29.27
N ASP A 52 53.35 -44.66 -30.14
CA ASP A 52 53.24 -44.49 -31.59
C ASP A 52 51.79 -44.27 -32.02
N LEU A 53 50.83 -44.88 -31.32
CA LEU A 53 49.40 -44.69 -31.55
C LEU A 53 48.95 -43.25 -31.25
N LEU A 54 49.43 -42.67 -30.14
CA LEU A 54 49.18 -41.26 -29.81
C LEU A 54 49.88 -40.30 -30.76
N ALA A 55 51.12 -40.60 -31.18
CA ALA A 55 51.88 -39.78 -32.12
C ALA A 55 51.25 -39.74 -33.53
N GLN A 56 50.53 -40.78 -33.93
CA GLN A 56 49.77 -40.79 -35.18
C GLN A 56 48.54 -39.87 -35.14
N LEU A 57 47.87 -39.79 -33.99
CA LEU A 57 46.70 -38.93 -33.79
C LEU A 57 47.10 -37.46 -33.55
N TYR A 58 48.19 -37.26 -32.80
CA TYR A 58 48.74 -35.97 -32.41
C TYR A 58 50.25 -35.94 -32.67
N PRO A 59 50.69 -35.45 -33.85
CA PRO A 59 52.10 -35.49 -34.25
C PRO A 59 53.07 -34.83 -33.27
N SER A 60 52.65 -33.80 -32.53
CA SER A 60 53.52 -33.14 -31.56
C SER A 60 53.86 -34.00 -30.33
N PHE A 61 53.08 -35.06 -30.08
CA PHE A 61 53.28 -35.99 -28.97
C PHE A 61 54.62 -36.77 -29.11
N ALA A 62 55.12 -36.91 -30.34
CA ALA A 62 56.45 -37.46 -30.63
C ALA A 62 57.60 -36.59 -30.07
N GLU A 63 57.38 -35.29 -29.84
CA GLU A 63 58.39 -34.38 -29.25
C GLU A 63 58.59 -34.62 -27.74
N GLY A 64 57.72 -35.39 -27.08
CA GLY A 64 57.83 -35.74 -25.66
C GLY A 64 57.67 -34.54 -24.74
N ALA A 65 58.26 -34.56 -23.55
CA ALA A 65 58.16 -33.46 -22.57
C ALA A 65 59.16 -32.30 -22.83
N THR A 66 60.04 -32.41 -23.83
CA THR A 66 61.09 -31.42 -24.08
C THR A 66 60.55 -30.00 -24.39
N PRO A 67 59.51 -29.83 -25.23
CA PRO A 67 58.88 -28.51 -25.44
C PRO A 67 58.28 -27.89 -24.16
N PHE A 68 57.83 -28.70 -23.21
CA PHE A 68 57.28 -28.23 -21.93
C PHE A 68 58.35 -27.53 -21.07
N PHE A 69 59.52 -28.17 -20.87
CA PHE A 69 60.61 -27.62 -20.05
C PHE A 69 61.42 -26.52 -20.73
N THR A 70 61.32 -26.39 -22.06
CA THR A 70 61.95 -25.31 -22.84
C THR A 70 61.03 -24.10 -23.07
N LEU A 71 59.84 -24.11 -22.46
CA LEU A 71 58.80 -23.08 -22.59
C LEU A 71 58.28 -22.88 -24.03
N ASN A 72 58.54 -23.83 -24.93
CA ASN A 72 58.05 -23.80 -26.31
C ASN A 72 56.69 -24.50 -26.43
N TRP A 73 55.73 -24.05 -25.62
CA TRP A 73 54.42 -24.72 -25.48
C TRP A 73 53.56 -24.66 -26.74
N SER A 74 53.91 -23.78 -27.70
CA SER A 74 53.24 -23.69 -29.01
C SER A 74 53.33 -24.99 -29.81
N LYS A 75 54.30 -25.85 -29.50
CA LYS A 75 54.45 -27.17 -30.12
C LYS A 75 53.31 -28.14 -29.83
N TYR A 76 52.67 -28.04 -28.66
CA TYR A 76 51.55 -28.92 -28.28
C TYR A 76 50.17 -28.42 -28.77
N ALA A 77 50.14 -27.49 -29.73
CA ALA A 77 48.89 -26.84 -30.17
C ALA A 77 47.90 -27.78 -30.89
N ASP A 78 48.29 -29.02 -31.21
CA ASP A 78 47.41 -30.06 -31.77
C ASP A 78 46.51 -30.71 -30.71
N PHE A 79 46.94 -30.80 -29.44
CA PHE A 79 46.14 -31.37 -28.34
C PHE A 79 45.96 -30.46 -27.10
N LEU A 80 46.66 -29.34 -26.99
CA LEU A 80 46.48 -28.30 -25.96
C LEU A 80 46.04 -26.98 -26.61
N THR A 81 44.77 -26.90 -26.98
CA THR A 81 44.24 -25.77 -27.76
C THR A 81 43.60 -24.68 -26.90
N PHE A 82 43.23 -23.57 -27.55
CA PHE A 82 42.36 -22.52 -26.99
C PHE A 82 41.38 -22.07 -28.08
N ARG A 83 40.55 -23.00 -28.57
CA ARG A 83 39.63 -22.77 -29.70
C ARG A 83 38.46 -21.88 -29.31
N GLY A 84 37.98 -22.00 -28.07
CA GLY A 84 36.79 -21.32 -27.58
C GLY A 84 35.50 -21.87 -28.22
N GLY A 85 34.37 -21.64 -27.54
CA GLY A 85 33.07 -22.17 -27.96
C GLY A 85 32.88 -23.67 -27.71
N LEU A 86 31.84 -24.24 -28.29
CA LEU A 86 31.47 -25.66 -28.16
C LEU A 86 31.87 -26.44 -29.41
N ASP A 87 32.21 -27.71 -29.23
CA ASP A 87 32.41 -28.67 -30.33
C ASP A 87 31.07 -28.84 -31.07
N PRO A 88 31.00 -28.57 -32.38
CA PRO A 88 29.75 -28.63 -33.14
C PRO A 88 29.18 -30.05 -33.27
N VAL A 89 29.97 -31.09 -33.05
CA VAL A 89 29.56 -32.50 -33.16
C VAL A 89 28.99 -33.01 -31.83
N THR A 90 29.64 -32.67 -30.72
CA THR A 90 29.28 -33.20 -29.40
C THR A 90 28.49 -32.21 -28.53
N GLY A 91 28.48 -30.92 -28.89
CA GLY A 91 27.84 -29.85 -28.14
C GLY A 91 28.52 -29.50 -26.80
N GLY A 92 29.63 -30.16 -26.45
CA GLY A 92 30.40 -29.89 -25.23
C GLY A 92 31.59 -28.94 -25.47
N LEU A 93 32.28 -28.53 -24.41
CA LEU A 93 33.57 -27.85 -24.52
C LEU A 93 34.58 -28.73 -25.24
N TRP A 94 35.46 -28.11 -26.04
CA TRP A 94 36.57 -28.83 -26.64
C TRP A 94 37.42 -29.50 -25.55
N LEU A 95 37.55 -30.82 -25.61
CA LEU A 95 38.35 -31.56 -24.62
C LEU A 95 39.82 -31.12 -24.63
N THR A 96 40.33 -30.65 -25.77
CA THR A 96 41.69 -30.11 -25.93
C THR A 96 41.86 -28.78 -25.19
N ASP A 97 40.83 -27.92 -25.18
CA ASP A 97 40.80 -26.68 -24.39
C ASP A 97 40.68 -26.99 -22.89
N THR A 98 39.90 -28.02 -22.54
CA THR A 98 39.73 -28.48 -21.15
C THR A 98 41.02 -29.05 -20.58
N ALA A 99 41.75 -29.85 -21.36
CA ALA A 99 43.07 -30.37 -21.00
C ALA A 99 44.09 -29.24 -20.82
N HIS A 100 44.10 -28.25 -21.73
CA HIS A 100 44.92 -27.05 -21.61
C HIS A 100 44.61 -26.27 -20.32
N HIS A 101 43.32 -26.08 -20.01
CA HIS A 101 42.89 -25.36 -18.81
C HIS A 101 43.31 -26.07 -17.52
N HIS A 102 43.13 -27.38 -17.43
CA HIS A 102 43.54 -28.16 -16.25
C HIS A 102 45.06 -28.21 -16.07
N LEU A 103 45.84 -28.24 -17.16
CA LEU A 103 47.29 -28.11 -17.10
C LEU A 103 47.71 -26.72 -16.62
N ALA A 104 47.07 -25.65 -17.10
CA ALA A 104 47.34 -24.29 -16.66
C ALA A 104 46.97 -24.10 -15.17
N ILE A 105 45.83 -24.62 -14.72
CA ILE A 105 45.43 -24.64 -13.31
C ILE A 105 46.43 -25.41 -12.45
N ALA A 106 46.92 -26.56 -12.93
CA ALA A 106 47.90 -27.35 -12.22
C ALA A 106 49.19 -26.54 -11.98
N ILE A 107 49.71 -25.91 -13.04
CA ILE A 107 50.90 -25.04 -12.96
C ILE A 107 50.64 -23.87 -12.01
N LEU A 108 49.48 -23.22 -12.11
CA LEU A 108 49.11 -22.10 -11.23
C LEU A 108 49.06 -22.53 -9.76
N PHE A 109 48.44 -23.66 -9.40
CA PHE A 109 48.37 -24.10 -8.01
C PHE A 109 49.73 -24.57 -7.48
N LEU A 110 50.55 -25.23 -8.30
CA LEU A 110 51.90 -25.64 -7.93
C LEU A 110 52.82 -24.44 -7.68
N ILE A 111 52.70 -23.37 -8.47
CA ILE A 111 53.46 -22.13 -8.29
C ILE A 111 52.86 -21.26 -7.17
N ALA A 112 51.57 -20.97 -7.20
CA ALA A 112 50.88 -20.13 -6.22
C ALA A 112 50.87 -20.72 -4.80
N GLY A 113 50.97 -22.05 -4.68
CA GLY A 113 51.14 -22.72 -3.39
C GLY A 113 52.36 -22.24 -2.60
N HIS A 114 53.40 -21.74 -3.28
CA HIS A 114 54.61 -21.17 -2.68
C HIS A 114 54.44 -19.70 -2.24
N MET A 115 53.32 -19.04 -2.58
CA MET A 115 53.00 -17.69 -2.10
C MET A 115 52.55 -17.69 -0.63
N TYR A 116 52.09 -18.84 -0.12
CA TYR A 116 51.74 -19.02 1.29
C TYR A 116 52.91 -19.57 2.07
N ARG A 117 53.12 -19.07 3.29
CA ARG A 117 54.28 -19.40 4.13
C ARG A 117 54.44 -20.91 4.29
N THR A 118 55.54 -21.43 3.76
CA THR A 118 55.96 -22.83 3.85
C THR A 118 56.72 -23.08 5.16
N ASN A 119 56.91 -24.36 5.51
CA ASN A 119 57.77 -24.75 6.65
C ASN A 119 59.24 -24.33 6.45
N TRP A 120 59.62 -23.94 5.23
CA TRP A 120 60.94 -23.42 4.86
C TRP A 120 61.04 -21.89 4.99
N GLY A 121 59.99 -21.22 5.49
CA GLY A 121 59.95 -19.77 5.70
C GLY A 121 59.68 -18.94 4.44
N ILE A 122 59.48 -19.57 3.28
CA ILE A 122 59.16 -18.91 1.99
C ILE A 122 57.65 -18.68 1.90
N GLY A 123 57.21 -17.45 1.56
CA GLY A 123 55.80 -17.07 1.37
C GLY A 123 55.20 -16.21 2.50
N HIS A 124 54.00 -15.67 2.28
CA HIS A 124 53.33 -14.76 3.21
C HIS A 124 52.52 -15.50 4.29
N GLY A 125 52.53 -14.99 5.52
CA GLY A 125 51.71 -15.52 6.62
C GLY A 125 50.24 -15.12 6.47
N LEU A 126 49.32 -16.08 6.57
CA LEU A 126 47.88 -15.81 6.41
C LEU A 126 47.34 -14.86 7.49
N LYS A 127 47.88 -14.96 8.71
CA LYS A 127 47.59 -14.01 9.80
C LYS A 127 47.99 -12.60 9.41
N ASP A 128 49.22 -12.41 8.92
CA ASP A 128 49.75 -11.11 8.52
C ASP A 128 48.93 -10.50 7.37
N ILE A 129 48.50 -11.32 6.40
CA ILE A 129 47.63 -10.89 5.29
C ILE A 129 46.27 -10.40 5.81
N LEU A 130 45.62 -11.16 6.71
CA LEU A 130 44.32 -10.79 7.26
C LEU A 130 44.42 -9.53 8.14
N GLU A 131 45.42 -9.45 9.01
CA GLU A 131 45.61 -8.30 9.91
C GLU A 131 46.07 -7.03 9.17
N ALA A 132 46.73 -7.17 8.01
CA ALA A 132 47.07 -6.04 7.14
C ALA A 132 45.84 -5.43 6.44
N HIS A 133 44.70 -6.12 6.42
CA HIS A 133 43.49 -5.66 5.75
C HIS A 133 42.71 -4.61 6.57
N LYS A 134 43.22 -3.38 6.60
CA LYS A 134 42.61 -2.22 7.28
C LYS A 134 42.22 -1.13 6.28
N GLY A 135 41.18 -0.37 6.59
CA GLY A 135 40.70 0.71 5.74
C GLY A 135 39.78 1.68 6.48
N PRO A 136 39.51 2.87 5.91
CA PRO A 136 38.74 3.93 6.55
C PRO A 136 37.30 3.51 6.92
N PHE A 137 36.76 2.50 6.25
CA PHE A 137 35.41 1.97 6.50
C PHE A 137 35.38 0.66 7.30
N THR A 138 36.53 -0.01 7.51
CA THR A 138 36.59 -1.35 8.12
C THR A 138 37.10 -1.36 9.57
N GLY A 139 37.46 -0.21 10.15
CA GLY A 139 37.88 -0.13 11.56
C GLY A 139 39.18 -0.88 11.81
N GLN A 140 39.18 -1.84 12.73
CA GLN A 140 40.33 -2.74 12.94
C GLN A 140 40.47 -3.83 11.86
N GLY A 141 39.58 -3.85 10.86
CA GLY A 141 39.67 -4.76 9.72
C GLY A 141 39.41 -6.21 10.11
N HIS A 142 40.19 -7.14 9.57
CA HIS A 142 40.08 -8.57 9.90
C HIS A 142 40.95 -8.98 11.10
N LYS A 143 41.35 -8.02 11.95
CA LYS A 143 42.14 -8.31 13.14
C LYS A 143 41.42 -9.35 14.00
N GLY A 144 42.12 -10.41 14.38
CA GLY A 144 41.54 -11.46 15.21
C GLY A 144 40.76 -12.56 14.46
N LEU A 145 40.53 -12.41 13.16
CA LEU A 145 39.79 -13.38 12.34
C LEU A 145 40.59 -14.67 12.12
N TYR A 146 41.92 -14.57 12.03
CA TYR A 146 42.81 -15.73 11.92
C TYR A 146 42.70 -16.64 13.15
N GLU A 147 42.69 -16.05 14.34
CA GLU A 147 42.49 -16.77 15.61
C GLU A 147 41.13 -17.45 15.62
N ILE A 148 40.04 -16.74 15.27
CA ILE A 148 38.69 -17.33 15.21
C ILE A 148 38.66 -18.59 14.32
N LEU A 149 39.27 -18.50 13.14
CA LEU A 149 39.28 -19.60 12.16
C LEU A 149 40.24 -20.74 12.51
N THR A 150 41.13 -20.55 13.49
CA THR A 150 42.08 -21.58 13.96
C THR A 150 41.69 -22.16 15.32
N THR A 151 40.97 -21.42 16.16
CA THR A 151 40.57 -21.85 17.51
C THR A 151 39.15 -22.41 17.57
N SER A 152 38.23 -21.97 16.70
CA SER A 152 36.87 -22.53 16.66
C SER A 152 36.66 -23.48 15.49
N TRP A 153 36.36 -24.73 15.81
CA TRP A 153 35.95 -25.74 14.84
C TRP A 153 34.67 -25.35 14.09
N HIS A 154 33.69 -24.74 14.78
CA HIS A 154 32.42 -24.37 14.16
C HIS A 154 32.56 -23.19 13.20
N ALA A 155 33.40 -22.19 13.53
CA ALA A 155 33.69 -21.09 12.61
C ALA A 155 34.40 -21.60 11.34
N GLN A 156 35.39 -22.48 11.51
CA GLN A 156 36.14 -23.04 10.39
C GLN A 156 35.26 -23.93 9.50
N LEU A 157 34.45 -24.82 10.09
CA LEU A 157 33.55 -25.70 9.37
C LEU A 157 32.46 -24.90 8.63
N SER A 158 31.89 -23.88 9.28
CA SER A 158 30.93 -22.96 8.64
C SER A 158 31.50 -22.35 7.36
N LEU A 159 32.72 -21.80 7.42
CA LEU A 159 33.34 -21.16 6.26
C LEU A 159 33.62 -22.17 5.14
N ASN A 160 34.11 -23.37 5.48
CA ASN A 160 34.39 -24.42 4.50
C ASN A 160 33.11 -24.90 3.80
N LEU A 161 32.02 -25.11 4.56
CA LEU A 161 30.71 -25.48 4.02
C LEU A 161 30.14 -24.38 3.12
N ALA A 162 30.27 -23.11 3.52
CA ALA A 162 29.82 -21.96 2.72
C ALA A 162 30.58 -21.86 1.39
N MET A 163 31.91 -22.04 1.42
CA MET A 163 32.75 -22.03 0.22
C MET A 163 32.44 -23.20 -0.71
N LEU A 164 32.32 -24.43 -0.17
CA LEU A 164 32.01 -25.61 -0.96
C LEU A 164 30.60 -25.54 -1.55
N GLY A 165 29.62 -25.10 -0.76
CA GLY A 165 28.23 -24.89 -1.19
C GLY A 165 28.12 -23.84 -2.29
N SER A 166 28.86 -22.73 -2.18
CA SER A 166 28.92 -21.71 -3.23
C SER A 166 29.60 -22.25 -4.50
N LEU A 167 30.70 -23.00 -4.36
CA LEU A 167 31.42 -23.60 -5.49
C LEU A 167 30.53 -24.57 -6.27
N THR A 168 29.78 -25.46 -5.60
CA THR A 168 28.88 -26.39 -6.31
C THR A 168 27.74 -25.67 -7.03
N ILE A 169 27.22 -24.57 -6.49
CA ILE A 169 26.21 -23.73 -7.18
C ILE A 169 26.81 -23.08 -8.43
N VAL A 170 28.03 -22.54 -8.34
CA VAL A 170 28.75 -21.96 -9.48
C VAL A 170 29.02 -23.04 -10.54
N VAL A 171 29.48 -24.22 -10.13
CA VAL A 171 29.70 -25.37 -11.02
C VAL A 171 28.41 -25.78 -11.71
N ALA A 172 27.26 -25.82 -11.01
CA ALA A 172 25.97 -26.11 -11.62
C ALA A 172 25.65 -25.13 -12.77
N HIS A 173 25.76 -23.82 -12.51
CA HIS A 173 25.50 -22.79 -13.53
C HIS A 173 26.51 -22.87 -14.68
N HIS A 174 27.77 -23.17 -14.37
CA HIS A 174 28.82 -23.31 -15.38
C HIS A 174 28.59 -24.53 -16.27
N MET A 175 28.28 -25.70 -15.70
CA MET A 175 27.96 -26.93 -16.46
C MET A 175 26.67 -26.78 -17.29
N TYR A 176 25.71 -25.99 -16.81
CA TYR A 176 24.50 -25.69 -17.56
C TYR A 176 24.78 -24.75 -18.74
N ALA A 177 25.61 -23.73 -18.56
CA ALA A 177 25.93 -22.75 -19.60
C ALA A 177 26.98 -23.26 -20.61
N MET A 178 27.94 -24.06 -20.16
CA MET A 178 29.05 -24.62 -20.94
C MET A 178 29.28 -26.08 -20.55
N PRO A 179 28.56 -27.02 -21.20
CA PRO A 179 28.64 -28.44 -20.86
C PRO A 179 30.07 -28.98 -21.03
N PRO A 180 30.73 -29.47 -19.96
CA PRO A 180 32.14 -29.87 -20.03
C PRO A 180 32.36 -31.26 -20.65
N TYR A 181 31.29 -32.06 -20.80
CA TYR A 181 31.37 -33.43 -21.31
C TYR A 181 30.75 -33.55 -22.70
N PRO A 182 31.35 -34.34 -23.61
CA PRO A 182 30.76 -34.65 -24.91
C PRO A 182 29.32 -35.17 -24.79
N TYR A 183 28.44 -34.72 -25.68
CA TYR A 183 27.02 -35.10 -25.79
C TYR A 183 26.12 -34.70 -24.61
N LEU A 184 26.67 -34.15 -23.52
CA LEU A 184 25.85 -33.69 -22.37
C LEU A 184 24.86 -32.59 -22.78
N ALA A 185 25.26 -31.70 -23.69
CA ALA A 185 24.40 -30.64 -24.21
C ALA A 185 23.24 -31.16 -25.07
N THR A 186 23.35 -32.39 -25.59
CA THR A 186 22.34 -33.00 -26.45
C THR A 186 21.28 -33.76 -25.65
N ASP A 187 21.56 -34.09 -24.38
CA ASP A 187 20.61 -34.72 -23.45
C ASP A 187 20.20 -33.75 -22.34
N TYR A 188 19.11 -33.02 -22.62
CA TYR A 188 18.54 -32.04 -21.71
C TYR A 188 18.15 -32.63 -20.35
N GLY A 189 17.69 -33.89 -20.30
CA GLY A 189 17.26 -34.54 -19.06
C GLY A 189 18.42 -34.75 -18.10
N THR A 190 19.55 -35.24 -18.60
CA THR A 190 20.78 -35.42 -17.82
C THR A 190 21.37 -34.08 -17.37
N GLN A 191 21.37 -33.06 -18.24
CA GLN A 191 21.87 -31.73 -17.91
C GLN A 191 21.04 -31.06 -16.79
N LEU A 192 19.71 -31.14 -16.87
CA LEU A 192 18.81 -30.61 -15.84
C LEU A 192 18.94 -31.38 -14.51
N SER A 193 19.12 -32.70 -14.57
CA SER A 193 19.34 -33.54 -13.39
C SER A 193 20.64 -33.18 -12.67
N LEU A 194 21.74 -33.03 -13.40
CA LEU A 194 23.04 -32.62 -12.83
C LEU A 194 22.99 -31.21 -12.25
N PHE A 195 22.35 -30.27 -12.93
CA PHE A 195 22.13 -28.92 -12.42
C PHE A 195 21.36 -28.95 -11.10
N THR A 196 20.22 -29.64 -11.08
CA THR A 196 19.38 -29.77 -9.89
C THR A 196 20.15 -30.41 -8.74
N HIS A 197 20.86 -31.51 -8.99
CA HIS A 197 21.65 -32.21 -7.98
C HIS A 197 22.70 -31.30 -7.32
N HIS A 198 23.47 -30.55 -8.11
CA HIS A 198 24.51 -29.64 -7.59
C HIS A 198 23.93 -28.41 -6.88
N MET A 199 22.76 -27.92 -7.33
CA MET A 199 22.01 -26.86 -6.64
C MET A 199 21.51 -27.32 -5.27
N TRP A 200 20.98 -28.54 -5.16
CA TRP A 200 20.53 -29.12 -3.89
C TRP A 200 21.69 -29.36 -2.92
N ILE A 201 22.78 -29.97 -3.38
CA ILE A 201 23.99 -30.16 -2.56
C ILE A 201 24.50 -28.80 -2.07
N GLY A 202 24.54 -27.81 -2.97
CA GLY A 202 24.91 -26.44 -2.63
C GLY A 202 24.04 -25.83 -1.55
N GLY A 203 22.72 -25.91 -1.73
CA GLY A 203 21.75 -25.44 -0.75
C GLY A 203 21.95 -26.08 0.62
N PHE A 204 22.08 -27.42 0.68
CA PHE A 204 22.31 -28.14 1.94
C PHE A 204 23.60 -27.71 2.63
N LEU A 205 24.70 -27.54 1.88
CA LEU A 205 25.98 -27.09 2.44
C LEU A 205 25.90 -25.64 2.96
N ILE A 206 25.20 -24.74 2.27
CA ILE A 206 24.99 -23.36 2.73
C ILE A 206 24.12 -23.33 4.01
N VAL A 207 23.08 -24.14 4.09
CA VAL A 207 22.24 -24.25 5.30
C VAL A 207 23.04 -24.82 6.47
N GLY A 208 23.84 -25.87 6.22
CA GLY A 208 24.77 -26.42 7.21
C GLY A 208 25.78 -25.38 7.68
N ALA A 209 26.32 -24.56 6.77
CA ALA A 209 27.20 -23.45 7.12
C ALA A 209 26.53 -22.47 8.08
N ALA A 210 25.31 -22.03 7.78
CA ALA A 210 24.56 -21.12 8.65
C ALA A 210 24.29 -21.73 10.04
N ALA A 211 23.97 -23.03 10.12
CA ALA A 211 23.78 -23.72 11.40
C ALA A 211 25.06 -23.75 12.25
N HIS A 212 26.20 -24.07 11.65
CA HIS A 212 27.48 -24.06 12.36
C HIS A 212 27.93 -22.63 12.75
N ALA A 213 27.66 -21.62 11.91
CA ALA A 213 27.88 -20.22 12.26
C ALA A 213 27.05 -19.79 13.49
N ALA A 214 25.79 -20.21 13.57
CA ALA A 214 24.94 -19.92 14.71
C ALA A 214 25.47 -20.57 16.00
N ILE A 215 25.93 -21.82 15.93
CA ILE A 215 26.56 -22.49 17.09
C ILE A 215 27.83 -21.76 17.53
N PHE A 216 28.67 -21.33 16.58
CA PHE A 216 29.84 -20.51 16.88
C PHE A 216 29.46 -19.21 17.62
N MET A 217 28.43 -18.50 17.14
CA MET A 217 27.99 -17.24 17.74
C MET A 217 27.51 -17.39 19.20
N VAL A 218 26.96 -18.55 19.55
CA VAL A 218 26.45 -18.81 20.91
C VAL A 218 27.54 -19.34 21.83
N ARG A 219 28.44 -20.20 21.32
CA ARG A 219 29.36 -20.98 22.15
C ARG A 219 30.77 -20.39 22.24
N ASP A 220 31.28 -19.88 21.12
CA ASP A 220 32.71 -19.59 20.93
C ASP A 220 32.98 -18.09 20.70
N TYR A 221 31.97 -17.28 20.40
CA TYR A 221 32.10 -15.85 20.19
C TYR A 221 31.95 -15.06 21.49
N ASP A 222 32.95 -14.24 21.82
CA ASP A 222 32.95 -13.35 22.98
C ASP A 222 33.01 -11.88 22.53
N PRO A 223 31.95 -11.09 22.76
CA PRO A 223 31.91 -9.68 22.35
C PRO A 223 32.83 -8.78 23.18
N THR A 224 33.28 -9.21 24.37
CA THR A 224 34.11 -8.36 25.26
C THR A 224 35.57 -8.28 24.81
N THR A 225 36.05 -9.32 24.12
CA THR A 225 37.43 -9.39 23.62
C THR A 225 37.58 -8.90 22.17
N ARG A 226 36.48 -8.57 21.49
CA ARG A 226 36.40 -8.37 20.03
C ARG A 226 35.67 -7.08 19.62
N TYR A 227 36.17 -5.94 20.09
CA TYR A 227 35.58 -4.63 19.81
C TYR A 227 36.06 -4.02 18.48
N ASN A 228 35.13 -3.56 17.65
CA ASN A 228 35.36 -2.75 16.45
C ASN A 228 36.18 -3.45 15.33
N ASP A 229 36.19 -4.77 15.33
CA ASP A 229 36.62 -5.60 14.19
C ASP A 229 35.48 -5.77 13.17
N LEU A 230 35.76 -6.43 12.04
CA LEU A 230 34.77 -6.64 10.97
C LEU A 230 33.50 -7.33 11.48
N LEU A 231 33.64 -8.37 12.32
CA LEU A 231 32.52 -9.21 12.73
C LEU A 231 31.60 -8.47 13.70
N ASP A 232 32.16 -7.75 14.68
CA ASP A 232 31.40 -6.89 15.60
C ASP A 232 30.65 -5.79 14.84
N ARG A 233 31.27 -5.16 13.83
CA ARG A 233 30.59 -4.15 12.99
C ARG A 233 29.40 -4.72 12.21
N VAL A 234 29.55 -5.92 11.62
CA VAL A 234 28.44 -6.60 10.93
C VAL A 234 27.31 -6.90 11.91
N LEU A 235 27.63 -7.35 13.13
CA LEU A 235 26.64 -7.63 14.18
C LEU A 235 25.92 -6.38 14.69
N ARG A 236 26.59 -5.22 14.76
CA ARG A 236 25.98 -3.93 15.10
C ARG A 236 25.02 -3.41 14.03
N HIS A 237 25.17 -3.86 12.79
CA HIS A 237 24.30 -3.50 11.67
C HIS A 237 23.34 -4.62 11.27
N ARG A 238 23.25 -5.70 12.05
CA ARG A 238 22.46 -6.89 11.73
C ARG A 238 21.01 -6.59 11.39
N ASP A 239 20.37 -5.65 12.09
CA ASP A 239 18.95 -5.35 11.89
C ASP A 239 18.71 -4.74 10.50
N ALA A 240 19.62 -3.89 10.03
CA ALA A 240 19.57 -3.32 8.69
C ALA A 240 19.86 -4.38 7.61
N ILE A 241 20.82 -5.26 7.86
CA ILE A 241 21.20 -6.35 6.95
C ILE A 241 20.06 -7.36 6.81
N ILE A 242 19.48 -7.81 7.93
CA ILE A 242 18.35 -8.75 7.97
C ILE A 242 17.11 -8.11 7.31
N SER A 243 16.84 -6.83 7.57
CA SER A 243 15.72 -6.13 6.92
C SER A 243 15.88 -6.07 5.39
N HIS A 244 17.08 -5.77 4.88
CA HIS A 244 17.33 -5.76 3.44
C HIS A 244 17.31 -7.15 2.82
N LEU A 245 17.86 -8.16 3.52
CA LEU A 245 17.85 -9.54 3.04
C LEU A 245 16.42 -10.09 2.95
N ASN A 246 15.60 -9.83 3.97
CA ASN A 246 14.18 -10.17 3.94
C ASN A 246 13.47 -9.47 2.77
N TRP A 247 13.70 -8.17 2.58
CA TRP A 247 13.14 -7.45 1.44
C TRP A 247 13.58 -8.06 0.09
N ALA A 248 14.86 -8.40 -0.07
CA ALA A 248 15.40 -8.96 -1.31
C ALA A 248 14.86 -10.38 -1.58
N CYS A 249 14.80 -11.25 -0.58
CA CYS A 249 14.24 -12.60 -0.71
C CYS A 249 12.76 -12.57 -1.08
N ILE A 250 11.99 -11.69 -0.43
CA ILE A 250 10.59 -11.43 -0.75
C ILE A 250 10.48 -10.91 -2.19
N PHE A 251 11.18 -9.82 -2.52
CA PHE A 251 11.13 -9.22 -3.85
C PHE A 251 11.43 -10.25 -4.95
N LEU A 252 12.52 -11.00 -4.83
CA LEU A 252 12.92 -12.00 -5.84
C LEU A 252 11.92 -13.17 -5.92
N GLY A 253 11.54 -13.76 -4.78
CA GLY A 253 10.59 -14.88 -4.75
C GLY A 253 9.21 -14.51 -5.32
N PHE A 254 8.71 -13.32 -5.02
CA PHE A 254 7.40 -12.86 -5.49
C PHE A 254 7.40 -12.47 -6.98
N HIS A 255 8.47 -11.87 -7.51
CA HIS A 255 8.56 -11.57 -8.94
C HIS A 255 8.66 -12.86 -9.76
N SER A 256 9.44 -13.84 -9.30
CA SER A 256 9.52 -15.15 -9.95
C SER A 256 8.15 -15.83 -9.98
N PHE A 257 7.45 -15.90 -8.85
CA PHE A 257 6.14 -16.53 -8.75
C PHE A 257 5.05 -15.82 -9.58
N GLY A 258 5.03 -14.50 -9.57
CA GLY A 258 4.09 -13.71 -10.39
C GLY A 258 4.29 -13.91 -11.90
N LEU A 259 5.54 -14.06 -12.35
CA LEU A 259 5.86 -14.38 -13.74
C LEU A 259 5.44 -15.80 -14.13
N TYR A 260 5.59 -16.78 -13.22
CA TYR A 260 5.09 -18.15 -13.44
C TYR A 260 3.56 -18.18 -13.55
N ILE A 261 2.84 -17.52 -12.65
CA ILE A 261 1.36 -17.42 -12.73
C ILE A 261 0.94 -16.76 -14.03
N HIS A 262 1.60 -15.67 -14.45
CA HIS A 262 1.30 -15.03 -15.74
C HIS A 262 1.48 -16.02 -16.91
N ASN A 263 2.60 -16.73 -16.95
CA ASN A 263 2.89 -17.68 -18.02
C ASN A 263 1.90 -18.86 -18.05
N ASP A 264 1.56 -19.41 -16.89
CA ASP A 264 0.57 -20.49 -16.78
C ASP A 264 -0.82 -19.98 -17.19
N THR A 265 -1.19 -18.77 -16.79
CA THR A 265 -2.45 -18.13 -17.18
C THR A 265 -2.51 -17.88 -18.69
N MET A 266 -1.44 -17.38 -19.29
CA MET A 266 -1.36 -17.12 -20.73
C MET A 266 -1.31 -18.40 -21.58
N SER A 267 -0.63 -19.44 -21.08
CA SER A 267 -0.62 -20.77 -21.67
C SER A 267 -2.02 -21.40 -21.64
N ALA A 268 -2.68 -21.37 -20.48
CA ALA A 268 -4.05 -21.85 -20.31
C ALA A 268 -5.08 -21.09 -21.17
N LEU A 269 -4.85 -19.79 -21.41
CA LEU A 269 -5.65 -18.96 -22.31
C LEU A 269 -5.42 -19.23 -23.80
N GLY A 270 -4.53 -20.16 -24.17
CA GLY A 270 -4.17 -20.42 -25.56
C GLY A 270 -3.49 -19.22 -26.23
N ARG A 271 -2.81 -18.37 -25.44
CA ARG A 271 -2.12 -17.16 -25.90
C ARG A 271 -0.60 -17.27 -25.69
N PRO A 272 0.07 -18.22 -26.35
CA PRO A 272 1.51 -18.44 -26.17
C PRO A 272 2.37 -17.23 -26.60
N GLN A 273 1.86 -16.38 -27.49
CA GLN A 273 2.51 -15.11 -27.89
C GLN A 273 2.48 -14.01 -26.82
N ASP A 274 1.71 -14.18 -25.75
CA ASP A 274 1.61 -13.21 -24.65
C ASP A 274 2.26 -13.74 -23.36
N MET A 275 2.83 -14.95 -23.39
CA MET A 275 3.70 -15.48 -22.35
C MET A 275 5.01 -14.67 -22.30
N PHE A 276 5.57 -14.51 -21.11
CA PHE A 276 6.97 -14.13 -20.93
C PHE A 276 7.84 -15.32 -21.36
N SER A 277 8.14 -15.38 -22.65
CA SER A 277 9.15 -16.25 -23.25
C SER A 277 10.19 -15.40 -23.97
N ASP A 278 11.38 -15.96 -24.20
CA ASP A 278 12.49 -15.30 -24.89
C ASP A 278 12.11 -14.78 -26.30
N THR A 279 11.02 -15.31 -26.89
CA THR A 279 10.58 -14.98 -28.25
C THR A 279 9.33 -14.09 -28.32
N ALA A 280 8.49 -14.05 -27.28
CA ALA A 280 7.17 -13.42 -27.32
C ALA A 280 7.14 -11.97 -26.77
N ILE A 281 7.86 -11.71 -25.68
CA ILE A 281 8.06 -10.37 -25.12
C ILE A 281 9.56 -10.19 -24.91
N GLN A 282 10.17 -9.26 -25.65
CA GLN A 282 11.59 -8.90 -25.51
C GLN A 282 11.82 -8.15 -24.18
N LEU A 283 11.69 -8.83 -23.04
CA LEU A 283 12.38 -8.40 -21.83
C LEU A 283 13.87 -8.65 -22.08
N GLN A 284 14.56 -7.62 -22.53
CA GLN A 284 16.01 -7.67 -22.68
C GLN A 284 16.58 -7.83 -21.26
N PRO A 285 17.33 -8.89 -20.94
CA PRO A 285 17.98 -9.01 -19.65
C PRO A 285 19.16 -8.04 -19.62
N VAL A 286 18.88 -6.74 -19.49
CA VAL A 286 19.84 -5.64 -19.69
C VAL A 286 21.12 -5.87 -18.88
N PHE A 287 21.00 -6.37 -17.66
CA PHE A 287 22.16 -6.68 -16.81
C PHE A 287 22.93 -7.91 -17.30
N ALA A 288 22.26 -8.98 -17.70
CA ALA A 288 22.92 -10.17 -18.23
C ALA A 288 23.57 -9.89 -19.59
N GLN A 289 22.91 -9.14 -20.47
CA GLN A 289 23.47 -8.66 -21.74
C GLN A 289 24.61 -7.68 -21.52
N TRP A 290 24.53 -6.81 -20.52
CA TRP A 290 25.64 -5.96 -20.15
C TRP A 290 26.84 -6.78 -19.67
N ILE A 291 26.65 -7.77 -18.79
CA ILE A 291 27.72 -8.70 -18.37
C ILE A 291 28.27 -9.47 -19.58
N GLN A 292 27.42 -10.03 -20.42
CA GLN A 292 27.81 -10.73 -21.65
C GLN A 292 28.59 -9.82 -22.59
N ASN A 293 28.18 -8.57 -22.77
CA ASN A 293 28.90 -7.57 -23.56
C ASN A 293 30.24 -7.21 -22.90
N THR A 294 30.31 -7.14 -21.57
CA THR A 294 31.56 -6.91 -20.84
C THR A 294 32.54 -8.07 -21.05
N HIS A 295 32.04 -9.31 -21.02
CA HIS A 295 32.81 -10.53 -21.31
C HIS A 295 33.20 -10.62 -22.80
N ALA A 296 32.35 -10.17 -23.72
CA ALA A 296 32.64 -10.11 -25.16
C ALA A 296 33.64 -9.00 -25.52
N LEU A 297 33.71 -7.91 -24.73
CA LEU A 297 34.67 -6.82 -24.87
C LEU A 297 36.01 -7.11 -24.17
N ALA A 298 36.03 -8.03 -23.18
CA ALA A 298 37.20 -8.38 -22.40
C ALA A 298 38.44 -8.85 -23.21
N PRO A 299 38.32 -9.61 -24.33
CA PRO A 299 39.48 -10.02 -25.13
C PRO A 299 40.25 -8.84 -25.73
N GLY A 300 39.59 -7.68 -25.93
CA GLY A 300 40.24 -6.47 -26.44
C GLY A 300 40.90 -5.59 -25.36
N ALA A 301 40.61 -5.83 -24.08
CA ALA A 301 41.10 -5.03 -22.95
C ALA A 301 42.27 -5.69 -22.20
N THR A 302 42.57 -6.96 -22.47
CA THR A 302 43.70 -7.69 -21.87
C THR A 302 45.00 -7.45 -22.66
N ALA A 303 45.45 -6.19 -22.71
CA ALA A 303 46.84 -5.85 -23.01
C ALA A 303 47.61 -5.64 -21.68
N PRO A 304 48.88 -6.08 -21.57
CA PRO A 304 49.62 -6.04 -20.31
C PRO A 304 50.08 -4.61 -20.03
N GLY A 305 49.45 -3.91 -19.08
CA GLY A 305 49.98 -2.62 -18.63
C GLY A 305 49.01 -1.64 -17.96
N VAL A 306 48.05 -2.07 -17.13
CA VAL A 306 47.24 -1.11 -16.36
C VAL A 306 47.28 -1.41 -14.86
N THR A 307 48.15 -0.68 -14.17
CA THR A 307 48.25 -0.52 -12.72
C THR A 307 47.25 0.52 -12.21
N ALA A 308 45.94 0.22 -12.23
CA ALA A 308 44.94 1.11 -11.62
C ALA A 308 43.78 0.33 -10.98
N SER A 309 43.63 0.51 -9.67
CA SER A 309 42.57 -0.06 -8.83
C SER A 309 41.19 0.48 -9.18
N THR A 310 40.26 -0.42 -9.51
CA THR A 310 38.83 -0.21 -9.80
C THR A 310 38.01 0.17 -8.55
N ARG A 311 38.29 1.33 -7.94
CA ARG A 311 37.54 1.79 -6.74
C ARG A 311 36.89 3.20 -6.84
N LEU A 312 37.01 3.93 -7.95
CA LEU A 312 36.39 5.27 -8.11
C LEU A 312 35.40 5.42 -9.29
N PHE A 313 35.18 4.37 -10.09
CA PHE A 313 34.44 4.44 -11.36
C PHE A 313 32.90 4.47 -11.22
N TRP A 314 32.36 3.99 -10.10
CA TRP A 314 30.91 3.78 -9.92
C TRP A 314 30.14 4.96 -9.32
N MET A 315 30.82 6.02 -8.85
CA MET A 315 30.15 7.01 -7.99
C MET A 315 30.07 8.43 -8.56
N TYR A 316 30.79 8.78 -9.64
CA TYR A 316 30.88 10.18 -10.11
C TYR A 316 30.46 10.43 -11.57
N ASN A 317 30.16 9.41 -12.37
CA ASN A 317 29.76 9.60 -13.78
C ASN A 317 28.25 9.38 -14.01
N ALA A 318 27.52 10.49 -14.00
CA ALA A 318 26.35 10.65 -14.87
C ALA A 318 24.96 10.23 -14.34
N ILE A 319 24.73 10.48 -13.04
CA ILE A 319 23.53 11.21 -12.60
C ILE A 319 23.34 12.53 -13.41
N SER A 320 24.40 13.07 -14.03
CA SER A 320 24.39 14.33 -14.78
C SER A 320 24.11 14.26 -16.30
N VAL A 321 24.02 13.10 -16.97
CA VAL A 321 23.81 13.07 -18.45
C VAL A 321 22.38 12.69 -18.86
N VAL A 322 21.66 11.88 -18.08
CA VAL A 322 20.29 11.44 -18.46
C VAL A 322 19.20 12.40 -17.96
N ILE A 323 19.48 13.14 -16.88
CA ILE A 323 18.62 14.24 -16.40
C ILE A 323 18.64 15.45 -17.36
N PHE A 324 19.66 15.59 -18.22
CA PHE A 324 19.84 16.77 -19.07
C PHE A 324 19.36 16.61 -20.53
N HIS A 325 19.25 15.38 -21.08
CA HIS A 325 18.96 15.21 -22.52
C HIS A 325 17.50 14.87 -22.90
N PHE A 326 16.70 14.24 -22.03
CA PHE A 326 15.34 13.83 -22.44
C PHE A 326 14.23 14.83 -22.07
N SER A 327 14.56 15.87 -21.29
CA SER A 327 13.62 16.88 -20.81
C SER A 327 13.42 18.08 -21.75
N TRP A 328 14.04 18.14 -22.93
CA TRP A 328 13.95 19.37 -23.76
C TRP A 328 13.75 19.24 -25.27
N LYS A 329 13.61 18.05 -25.86
CA LYS A 329 13.49 18.01 -27.34
C LYS A 329 12.71 16.83 -27.88
N MET A 330 11.38 16.82 -27.72
CA MET A 330 10.41 16.51 -28.81
C MET A 330 8.99 16.26 -28.28
N GLN A 331 8.25 17.32 -27.93
CA GLN A 331 6.82 17.46 -28.34
C GLN A 331 6.16 18.81 -27.98
N SER A 332 6.77 19.92 -28.41
CA SER A 332 6.01 20.95 -29.14
C SER A 332 5.75 20.38 -30.57
N ASP A 333 4.66 20.61 -31.33
CA ASP A 333 3.87 21.83 -31.47
C ASP A 333 2.61 21.65 -32.40
N VAL A 334 1.52 22.42 -32.13
CA VAL A 334 0.47 23.08 -33.00
C VAL A 334 -0.59 22.37 -33.93
N TRP A 335 -1.75 22.90 -34.43
CA TRP A 335 -2.54 24.19 -34.60
C TRP A 335 -4.08 23.87 -34.77
N GLY A 336 -5.10 24.75 -34.91
CA GLY A 336 -5.25 26.12 -35.51
C GLY A 336 -6.66 26.76 -35.31
N SER A 337 -7.17 27.75 -36.08
CA SER A 337 -6.74 28.42 -37.34
C SER A 337 -7.33 29.84 -37.55
N ILE A 338 -6.73 30.59 -38.50
CA ILE A 338 -7.06 31.94 -39.01
C ILE A 338 -7.94 31.88 -40.28
N SER A 339 -8.89 32.80 -40.44
CA SER A 339 -9.67 33.02 -41.67
C SER A 339 -9.06 34.07 -42.59
N ASP A 340 -9.54 34.15 -43.84
CA ASP A 340 -9.03 35.00 -44.92
C ASP A 340 -9.28 36.52 -44.76
N GLN A 341 -9.75 36.94 -43.57
CA GLN A 341 -9.77 38.33 -43.06
C GLN A 341 -8.84 38.53 -41.84
N GLY A 342 -7.96 37.57 -41.55
CA GLY A 342 -6.89 37.63 -40.55
C GLY A 342 -7.23 37.16 -39.12
N VAL A 343 -8.45 36.71 -38.85
CA VAL A 343 -8.90 36.34 -37.48
C VAL A 343 -8.77 34.84 -37.20
N VAL A 344 -8.15 34.46 -36.05
CA VAL A 344 -8.10 33.10 -35.48
C VAL A 344 -9.34 32.81 -34.62
N THR A 345 -10.09 31.72 -34.81
CA THR A 345 -11.07 31.24 -33.79
C THR A 345 -11.26 29.72 -33.78
N HIS A 346 -11.47 29.15 -32.58
CA HIS A 346 -12.36 28.01 -32.30
C HIS A 346 -12.73 27.96 -30.79
N ILE A 347 -13.88 27.48 -30.28
CA ILE A 347 -15.31 27.37 -30.66
C ILE A 347 -16.01 27.08 -29.29
N THR A 348 -16.87 28.00 -28.83
CA THR A 348 -18.03 27.86 -27.90
C THR A 348 -17.83 27.32 -26.46
N GLY A 349 -18.27 27.96 -25.36
CA GLY A 349 -19.11 29.17 -25.15
C GLY A 349 -20.19 28.96 -24.07
N GLY A 350 -20.27 29.85 -23.07
CA GLY A 350 -21.38 30.02 -22.11
C GLY A 350 -21.18 29.36 -20.72
N ASN A 351 -21.73 29.84 -19.60
CA ASN A 351 -22.58 31.01 -19.30
C ASN A 351 -22.45 31.34 -17.80
N PHE A 352 -22.24 32.62 -17.50
CA PHE A 352 -21.99 33.23 -16.19
C PHE A 352 -23.23 33.27 -15.27
N ALA A 353 -24.41 32.87 -15.76
CA ALA A 353 -25.67 32.89 -15.00
C ALA A 353 -25.95 31.61 -14.16
N GLN A 354 -25.12 30.57 -14.26
CA GLN A 354 -25.32 29.30 -13.54
C GLN A 354 -24.60 29.24 -12.17
N SER A 355 -23.89 30.32 -11.80
CA SER A 355 -23.12 30.41 -10.55
C SER A 355 -23.95 30.93 -9.36
N SER A 356 -25.28 31.03 -9.49
CA SER A 356 -26.19 31.58 -8.49
C SER A 356 -26.80 30.55 -7.53
N ILE A 357 -26.34 29.28 -7.51
CA ILE A 357 -27.02 28.18 -6.78
C ILE A 357 -26.19 27.47 -5.70
N THR A 358 -25.04 27.99 -5.24
CA THR A 358 -24.30 27.34 -4.14
C THR A 358 -23.99 28.29 -2.99
N ILE A 359 -24.10 27.75 -1.77
CA ILE A 359 -23.96 28.39 -0.44
C ILE A 359 -22.65 29.17 -0.27
N ASN A 360 -21.61 28.87 -1.06
CA ASN A 360 -20.38 29.65 -1.11
C ASN A 360 -20.56 31.05 -1.71
N GLY A 361 -21.64 31.30 -2.47
CA GLY A 361 -22.05 32.64 -2.90
C GLY A 361 -22.50 33.51 -1.72
N TRP A 362 -23.28 32.94 -0.79
CA TRP A 362 -23.71 33.65 0.42
C TRP A 362 -22.53 33.97 1.35
N LEU A 363 -21.58 33.03 1.49
CA LEU A 363 -20.38 33.25 2.31
C LEU A 363 -19.41 34.25 1.66
N ARG A 364 -19.26 34.21 0.33
CA ARG A 364 -18.48 35.21 -0.42
C ARG A 364 -19.09 36.60 -0.27
N ASP A 365 -20.40 36.74 -0.42
CA ASP A 365 -21.06 38.05 -0.41
C ASP A 365 -21.21 38.60 1.02
N PHE A 366 -21.33 37.74 2.05
CA PHE A 366 -21.27 38.14 3.47
C PHE A 366 -19.86 38.60 3.89
N LEU A 367 -18.81 37.95 3.37
CA LEU A 367 -17.41 38.35 3.64
C LEU A 367 -16.96 39.56 2.82
N TRP A 368 -17.59 39.82 1.67
CA TRP A 368 -17.35 41.03 0.87
C TRP A 368 -18.07 42.27 1.44
N ALA A 369 -19.25 42.09 2.06
CA ALA A 369 -20.00 43.19 2.67
C ALA A 369 -19.34 43.76 3.94
N GLN A 370 -18.48 43.00 4.64
CA GLN A 370 -17.68 43.52 5.75
C GLN A 370 -16.33 44.12 5.35
N ALA A 371 -15.91 43.96 4.09
CA ALA A 371 -14.63 44.46 3.60
C ALA A 371 -14.72 45.82 2.89
N SER A 372 -15.93 46.39 2.75
CA SER A 372 -16.19 47.62 1.99
C SER A 372 -16.58 48.82 2.85
N GLN A 373 -16.12 48.89 4.11
CA GLN A 373 -16.16 50.13 4.87
C GLN A 373 -14.78 50.57 5.34
N GLU A 374 -14.55 51.86 5.09
CA GLU A 374 -13.52 52.75 5.62
C GLU A 374 -12.18 52.81 4.89
N ASP A 375 -12.20 53.69 3.88
CA ASP A 375 -11.09 54.57 3.54
C ASP A 375 -10.87 55.62 4.64
N LEU A 376 -9.61 56.03 4.78
CA LEU A 376 -9.09 57.27 5.40
C LEU A 376 -8.77 57.34 6.90
N LYS A 377 -7.45 57.51 7.12
CA LYS A 377 -6.71 58.24 8.18
C LYS A 377 -6.22 57.43 9.41
N GLY A 378 -4.90 57.18 9.41
CA GLY A 378 -4.04 57.75 10.46
C GLY A 378 -3.93 57.01 11.79
N ILE A 379 -4.11 55.69 11.84
CA ILE A 379 -3.70 54.86 13.00
C ILE A 379 -2.95 53.64 12.45
N MET A 380 -1.78 53.31 13.00
CA MET A 380 -1.01 52.09 12.66
C MET A 380 -1.83 50.83 12.98
N ALA A 381 -2.65 50.38 12.02
CA ALA A 381 -3.38 49.13 12.09
C ALA A 381 -2.42 47.96 11.78
N LEU A 382 -2.26 47.02 12.72
CA LEU A 382 -1.48 45.79 12.55
C LEU A 382 -2.07 44.96 11.40
N ARG A 383 -1.27 44.73 10.34
CA ARG A 383 -1.64 43.92 9.16
C ARG A 383 -1.91 42.46 9.59
N PHE A 384 -2.96 41.82 9.06
CA PHE A 384 -3.23 40.40 9.30
C PHE A 384 -2.05 39.50 8.84
N PRO A 385 -1.72 38.40 9.53
CA PRO A 385 -2.27 37.95 10.81
C PRO A 385 -1.66 38.68 12.01
N ARG A 386 -2.50 39.11 12.97
CA ARG A 386 -2.05 39.80 14.19
C ARG A 386 -1.13 38.95 15.07
N PHE A 387 -1.31 37.64 15.04
CA PHE A 387 -0.65 36.67 15.91
C PHE A 387 0.72 36.18 15.39
N SER A 388 1.18 36.66 14.22
CA SER A 388 2.50 36.35 13.70
C SER A 388 3.04 37.52 12.86
N GLN A 389 3.96 38.29 13.44
CA GLN A 389 4.65 39.41 12.81
C GLN A 389 5.47 38.96 11.60
N GLY A 390 6.14 37.80 11.71
CA GLY A 390 6.88 37.22 10.59
C GLY A 390 5.99 36.94 9.37
N LEU A 391 4.77 36.45 9.57
CA LEU A 391 3.79 36.29 8.48
C LEU A 391 3.16 37.62 8.06
N ALA A 392 2.87 38.53 9.00
CA ALA A 392 2.28 39.83 8.70
C ALA A 392 3.16 40.69 7.78
N GLN A 393 4.48 40.52 7.87
CA GLN A 393 5.47 41.19 7.03
C GLN A 393 5.59 40.59 5.61
N ASP A 394 5.04 39.39 5.36
CA ASP A 394 5.09 38.76 4.04
C ASP A 394 4.27 39.56 3.01
N PRO A 395 4.90 40.09 1.94
CA PRO A 395 4.21 40.93 0.96
C PRO A 395 3.40 40.14 -0.08
N THR A 396 3.35 38.81 0.02
CA THR A 396 2.73 37.92 -0.97
C THR A 396 1.39 37.37 -0.50
N THR A 397 0.60 36.82 -1.44
CA THR A 397 -0.66 36.13 -1.13
C THR A 397 -0.49 34.90 -0.21
N ARG A 398 0.75 34.42 -0.02
CA ARG A 398 1.09 33.36 0.96
C ARG A 398 0.68 33.74 2.38
N ARG A 399 0.83 35.03 2.74
CA ARG A 399 0.46 35.61 4.04
C ARG A 399 -0.96 35.23 4.45
N ILE A 400 -1.93 35.45 3.56
CA ILE A 400 -3.34 35.20 3.84
C ILE A 400 -3.58 33.72 4.08
N ARG A 401 -3.04 32.87 3.19
CA ARG A 401 -3.23 31.42 3.26
C ARG A 401 -2.62 30.80 4.52
N PHE A 402 -1.38 31.17 4.87
CA PHE A 402 -0.77 30.71 6.11
C PHE A 402 -1.42 31.32 7.35
N GLY A 403 -1.83 32.59 7.30
CA GLY A 403 -2.60 33.20 8.37
C GLY A 403 -3.92 32.47 8.65
N ILE A 404 -4.57 31.87 7.65
CA ILE A 404 -5.73 31.00 7.89
C ILE A 404 -5.28 29.64 8.45
N ALA A 405 -4.26 29.02 7.84
CA ALA A 405 -3.81 27.68 8.21
C ALA A 405 -3.22 27.56 9.62
N THR A 406 -2.61 28.63 10.15
CA THR A 406 -1.97 28.65 11.49
C THR A 406 -2.76 29.41 12.55
N ALA A 407 -3.99 29.85 12.22
CA ALA A 407 -4.83 30.58 13.17
C ALA A 407 -5.11 29.79 14.46
N HIS A 408 -5.21 28.46 14.37
CA HIS A 408 -5.47 27.57 15.51
C HIS A 408 -4.21 26.86 16.03
N ASP A 409 -3.03 27.14 15.48
CA ASP A 409 -1.76 26.66 16.05
C ASP A 409 -1.23 27.67 17.07
N PHE A 410 -1.95 27.78 18.20
CA PHE A 410 -1.72 28.78 19.23
C PHE A 410 -0.30 28.76 19.81
N GLU A 411 0.32 27.58 19.92
CA GLU A 411 1.71 27.43 20.39
C GLU A 411 2.73 28.15 19.50
N SER A 412 2.40 28.38 18.23
CA SER A 412 3.28 29.05 17.26
C SER A 412 3.04 30.56 17.16
N HIS A 413 2.12 31.11 17.96
CA HIS A 413 1.83 32.54 17.95
C HIS A 413 2.92 33.32 18.69
N ASP A 414 3.17 34.55 18.24
CA ASP A 414 4.17 35.42 18.86
C ASP A 414 3.76 35.74 20.32
N ASP A 415 4.75 35.77 21.21
CA ASP A 415 4.61 36.09 22.64
C ASP A 415 3.55 35.26 23.40
N ILE A 416 3.32 34.01 22.98
CA ILE A 416 2.41 33.10 23.68
C ILE A 416 3.06 32.55 24.96
N THR A 417 2.35 32.67 26.09
CA THR A 417 2.70 32.01 27.35
C THR A 417 1.85 30.74 27.53
N GLU A 418 2.33 29.79 28.34
CA GLU A 418 1.61 28.54 28.61
C GLU A 418 0.21 28.80 29.19
N GLU A 419 0.08 29.71 30.16
CA GLU A 419 -1.21 30.09 30.74
C GLU A 419 -2.18 30.61 29.66
N ARG A 420 -1.71 31.51 28.79
CA ARG A 420 -2.53 32.10 27.73
C ARG A 420 -2.92 31.07 26.67
N LEU A 421 -2.05 30.09 26.39
CA LEU A 421 -2.34 28.96 25.52
C LEU A 421 -3.55 28.16 26.05
N TYR A 422 -3.51 27.75 27.32
CA TYR A 422 -4.61 27.00 27.94
C TYR A 422 -5.91 27.82 28.01
N GLN A 423 -5.84 29.12 28.33
CA GLN A 423 -7.01 30.00 28.34
C GLN A 423 -7.67 30.11 26.95
N ASN A 424 -6.87 30.29 25.89
CA ASN A 424 -7.36 30.35 24.51
C ASN A 424 -8.02 29.03 24.07
N ILE A 425 -7.40 27.89 24.40
CA ILE A 425 -7.95 26.56 24.11
C ILE A 425 -9.26 26.35 24.87
N PHE A 426 -9.29 26.68 26.16
CA PHE A 426 -10.48 26.56 26.99
C PHE A 426 -11.65 27.39 26.44
N ALA A 427 -11.40 28.65 26.06
CA ALA A 427 -12.42 29.49 25.41
C ALA A 427 -12.88 28.91 24.06
N SER A 428 -11.95 28.35 23.28
CA SER A 428 -12.27 27.69 22.00
C SER A 428 -13.17 26.46 22.18
N HIS A 429 -13.01 25.71 23.27
CA HIS A 429 -13.91 24.60 23.60
C HIS A 429 -15.36 25.07 23.81
N PHE A 430 -15.58 26.19 24.52
CA PHE A 430 -16.92 26.77 24.66
C PHE A 430 -17.49 27.23 23.33
N GLY A 431 -16.66 27.83 22.48
CA GLY A 431 -17.06 28.19 21.11
C GLY A 431 -17.53 26.97 20.31
N GLN A 432 -16.77 25.88 20.35
CA GLN A 432 -17.13 24.63 19.66
C GLN A 432 -18.40 23.99 20.24
N LEU A 433 -18.57 23.97 21.57
CA LEU A 433 -19.79 23.46 22.21
C LEU A 433 -21.02 24.29 21.82
N ALA A 434 -20.90 25.62 21.75
CA ALA A 434 -21.98 26.49 21.30
C ALA A 434 -22.39 26.19 19.85
N ILE A 435 -21.44 25.93 18.95
CA ILE A 435 -21.72 25.52 17.56
C ILE A 435 -22.49 24.19 17.53
N ILE A 436 -22.10 23.20 18.34
CA ILE A 436 -22.79 21.90 18.43
C ILE A 436 -24.24 22.10 18.93
N PHE A 437 -24.46 22.94 19.94
CA PHE A 437 -25.80 23.23 20.44
C PHE A 437 -26.66 23.99 19.44
N LEU A 438 -26.10 24.99 18.74
CA LEU A 438 -26.81 25.70 17.67
C LEU A 438 -27.18 24.77 16.51
N TRP A 439 -26.26 23.88 16.10
CA TRP A 439 -26.54 22.87 15.08
C TRP A 439 -27.66 21.91 15.52
N THR A 440 -27.61 21.42 16.76
CA THR A 440 -28.65 20.55 17.32
C THR A 440 -30.01 21.26 17.39
N SER A 441 -30.01 22.53 17.82
CA SER A 441 -31.20 23.38 17.83
C SER A 441 -31.75 23.61 16.42
N GLY A 442 -30.89 23.80 15.42
CA GLY A 442 -31.30 23.96 14.02
C GLY A 442 -31.99 22.70 13.48
N ASN A 443 -31.46 21.51 13.78
CA ASN A 443 -32.12 20.24 13.41
C ASN A 443 -33.53 20.15 14.01
N LEU A 444 -33.67 20.43 15.32
CA LEU A 444 -34.96 20.41 16.01
C LEU A 444 -35.93 21.44 15.39
N PHE A 445 -35.45 22.66 15.15
CA PHE A 445 -36.25 23.75 14.59
C PHE A 445 -36.79 23.41 13.20
N HIS A 446 -35.96 22.91 12.29
CA HIS A 446 -36.39 22.58 10.93
C HIS A 446 -37.37 21.42 10.88
N VAL A 447 -37.16 20.37 11.69
CA VAL A 447 -38.12 19.27 11.78
C VAL A 447 -39.44 19.72 12.42
N ALA A 448 -39.39 20.57 13.45
CA ALA A 448 -40.61 21.10 14.07
C ALA A 448 -41.38 22.06 13.16
N TRP A 449 -40.69 22.86 12.35
CA TRP A 449 -41.31 23.86 11.48
C TRP A 449 -41.81 23.27 10.16
N GLN A 450 -41.01 22.43 9.51
CA GLN A 450 -41.22 21.96 8.12
C GLN A 450 -41.25 20.44 7.98
N GLY A 451 -40.93 19.71 9.05
CA GLY A 451 -40.95 18.25 9.05
C GLY A 451 -42.35 17.67 9.19
N ASN A 452 -42.43 16.35 9.15
CA ASN A 452 -43.68 15.58 9.29
C ASN A 452 -43.65 14.67 10.52
N PHE A 453 -43.01 15.11 11.60
CA PHE A 453 -42.78 14.29 12.80
C PHE A 453 -44.06 13.72 13.41
N GLU A 454 -45.14 14.51 13.48
CA GLU A 454 -46.43 14.03 14.01
C GLU A 454 -47.04 12.92 13.16
N SER A 455 -47.02 13.07 11.83
CA SER A 455 -47.48 12.03 10.90
C SER A 455 -46.58 10.80 10.95
N TRP A 456 -45.27 11.00 11.10
CA TRP A 456 -44.30 9.91 11.21
C TRP A 456 -44.50 9.07 12.47
N VAL A 457 -44.80 9.70 13.62
CA VAL A 457 -45.07 8.97 14.87
C VAL A 457 -46.33 8.08 14.76
N GLN A 458 -47.32 8.45 13.95
CA GLN A 458 -48.52 7.63 13.73
C GLN A 458 -48.26 6.42 12.82
N ASP A 459 -47.37 6.56 11.83
CA ASP A 459 -47.03 5.48 10.89
C ASP A 459 -45.54 5.51 10.50
N PRO A 460 -44.64 5.06 11.41
CA PRO A 460 -43.19 5.19 11.23
C PRO A 460 -42.61 4.27 10.16
N LEU A 461 -43.39 3.28 9.70
CA LEU A 461 -42.97 2.30 8.69
C LEU A 461 -43.18 2.82 7.27
N HIS A 462 -44.25 3.59 7.02
CA HIS A 462 -44.60 4.02 5.66
C HIS A 462 -44.37 5.52 5.42
N VAL A 463 -44.42 6.35 6.46
CA VAL A 463 -44.14 7.78 6.34
C VAL A 463 -42.62 7.99 6.30
N ARG A 464 -42.13 8.67 5.27
CA ARG A 464 -40.70 9.02 5.17
C ARG A 464 -40.41 10.30 5.97
N PRO A 465 -39.35 10.33 6.80
CA PRO A 465 -39.04 11.49 7.63
C PRO A 465 -38.54 12.66 6.78
N ILE A 466 -39.10 13.86 6.98
CA ILE A 466 -38.71 15.08 6.27
C ILE A 466 -37.64 15.85 7.07
N ALA A 467 -36.54 16.22 6.41
CA ALA A 467 -35.49 17.04 7.01
C ALA A 467 -35.88 18.52 7.07
N HIS A 468 -36.12 19.11 5.90
CA HIS A 468 -36.48 20.52 5.72
C HIS A 468 -37.05 20.75 4.30
N ALA A 469 -37.70 21.89 4.11
CA ALA A 469 -38.16 22.33 2.79
C ALA A 469 -36.99 22.78 1.90
N ILE A 470 -37.15 22.62 0.58
CA ILE A 470 -36.20 23.12 -0.42
C ILE A 470 -36.75 24.42 -0.97
N TRP A 471 -35.94 25.46 -0.89
CA TRP A 471 -36.17 26.73 -1.56
C TRP A 471 -35.03 27.01 -2.53
N ASP A 472 -35.17 26.55 -3.76
CA ASP A 472 -34.21 26.79 -4.84
C ASP A 472 -34.92 27.40 -6.07
N PRO A 473 -34.74 28.70 -6.35
CA PRO A 473 -35.41 29.38 -7.46
C PRO A 473 -34.95 28.89 -8.85
N HIS A 474 -33.89 28.07 -8.92
CA HIS A 474 -33.39 27.52 -10.17
C HIS A 474 -34.03 26.17 -10.52
N PHE A 475 -34.84 25.60 -9.62
CA PHE A 475 -35.58 24.38 -9.92
C PHE A 475 -36.64 24.65 -10.98
N GLY A 476 -36.52 23.97 -12.11
CA GLY A 476 -37.62 23.88 -13.07
C GLY A 476 -38.81 23.13 -12.45
N GLN A 477 -40.00 23.38 -12.98
CA GLN A 477 -41.24 22.75 -12.50
C GLN A 477 -41.15 21.21 -12.35
N PRO A 478 -40.52 20.45 -13.27
CA PRO A 478 -40.36 19.00 -13.08
C PRO A 478 -39.52 18.61 -11.85
N ALA A 479 -38.53 19.43 -11.48
CA ALA A 479 -37.75 19.19 -10.28
C ALA A 479 -38.57 19.51 -9.02
N VAL A 480 -39.33 20.61 -9.04
CA VAL A 480 -40.28 20.94 -7.96
C VAL A 480 -41.24 19.78 -7.70
N GLU A 481 -41.83 19.22 -8.75
CA GLU A 481 -42.73 18.07 -8.66
C GLU A 481 -42.03 16.81 -8.13
N ALA A 482 -40.83 16.49 -8.64
CA ALA A 482 -40.08 15.31 -8.20
C ALA A 482 -39.64 15.37 -6.72
N PHE A 483 -39.35 16.57 -6.21
CA PHE A 483 -38.97 16.78 -4.82
C PHE A 483 -40.15 17.06 -3.89
N THR A 484 -41.36 17.29 -4.42
CA THR A 484 -42.59 17.38 -3.63
C THR A 484 -43.09 15.98 -3.32
N ARG A 485 -42.64 15.43 -2.18
CA ARG A 485 -42.85 14.03 -1.80
C ARG A 485 -43.06 13.90 -0.29
N GLY A 486 -43.48 12.72 0.17
CA GLY A 486 -43.67 12.45 1.59
C GLY A 486 -44.89 13.17 2.21
N GLY A 487 -45.89 13.50 1.39
CA GLY A 487 -47.10 14.20 1.82
C GLY A 487 -46.93 15.70 2.03
N ALA A 488 -45.77 16.28 1.72
CA ALA A 488 -45.51 17.70 1.85
C ALA A 488 -46.20 18.53 0.74
N PRO A 489 -46.63 19.77 1.03
CA PRO A 489 -47.24 20.66 0.04
C PRO A 489 -46.23 21.29 -0.94
N GLY A 490 -44.93 21.03 -0.78
CA GLY A 490 -43.88 21.54 -1.65
C GLY A 490 -42.59 20.72 -1.58
N PRO A 491 -41.52 21.16 -2.29
CA PRO A 491 -40.26 20.43 -2.37
C PRO A 491 -39.57 20.23 -1.02
N VAL A 492 -39.14 19.00 -0.72
CA VAL A 492 -38.50 18.64 0.56
C VAL A 492 -37.35 17.65 0.41
N ASN A 493 -36.42 17.71 1.38
CA ASN A 493 -35.40 16.68 1.57
C ASN A 493 -35.88 15.62 2.56
N ILE A 494 -35.61 14.35 2.24
CA ILE A 494 -35.83 13.23 3.16
C ILE A 494 -34.62 13.16 4.11
N ALA A 495 -34.90 13.00 5.40
CA ALA A 495 -33.88 12.86 6.44
C ALA A 495 -33.33 11.43 6.47
N TYR A 496 -32.00 11.30 6.53
CA TYR A 496 -31.31 10.02 6.73
C TYR A 496 -30.37 10.06 7.96
N SER A 497 -30.57 11.03 8.85
CA SER A 497 -29.76 11.26 10.05
C SER A 497 -30.22 10.44 11.25
N GLY A 498 -31.37 9.76 11.17
CA GLY A 498 -31.93 8.98 12.28
C GLY A 498 -32.53 9.80 13.42
N VAL A 499 -32.64 11.13 13.27
CA VAL A 499 -33.12 12.02 14.34
C VAL A 499 -34.59 11.81 14.70
N TYR A 500 -35.42 11.33 13.76
CA TYR A 500 -36.83 10.99 14.04
C TYR A 500 -36.94 9.80 14.99
N GLN A 501 -36.20 8.72 14.69
CA GLN A 501 -36.10 7.51 15.50
C GLN A 501 -35.42 7.78 16.84
N TRP A 502 -34.40 8.65 16.84
CA TRP A 502 -33.74 9.03 18.08
C TRP A 502 -34.64 9.89 18.97
N TRP A 503 -35.29 10.96 18.47
CA TRP A 503 -36.08 11.86 19.32
C TRP A 503 -37.38 11.29 19.87
N THR A 504 -37.79 10.12 19.36
CA THR A 504 -38.77 9.30 20.08
C THR A 504 -38.26 8.93 21.50
N LEU A 505 -36.95 9.09 21.76
CA LEU A 505 -36.19 8.79 23.00
C LEU A 505 -35.19 9.95 23.36
N ARG A 506 -35.42 10.78 24.41
CA ARG A 506 -34.65 12.07 24.68
C ARG A 506 -33.57 12.13 25.84
N LEU A 507 -32.24 12.15 25.58
CA LEU A 507 -31.02 11.92 26.47
C LEU A 507 -30.79 12.80 27.77
N ILE A 508 -30.11 12.45 28.92
CA ILE A 508 -28.66 12.21 29.33
C ILE A 508 -28.37 11.34 30.64
N SER A 509 -27.53 10.28 30.63
CA SER A 509 -27.10 9.29 31.69
C SER A 509 -27.91 9.02 33.01
N LEU A 510 -27.62 9.61 34.19
CA LEU A 510 -28.42 9.35 35.41
C LEU A 510 -29.78 10.06 35.34
N ALA A 511 -29.77 11.31 34.87
CA ALA A 511 -30.98 12.04 34.51
C ALA A 511 -31.73 11.34 33.35
N TRP A 512 -31.07 10.47 32.59
CA TRP A 512 -31.63 9.71 31.49
C TRP A 512 -32.25 8.41 31.90
N THR A 513 -31.72 7.71 32.90
CA THR A 513 -32.53 6.69 33.56
C THR A 513 -33.80 7.35 34.07
N GLY A 514 -33.71 8.53 34.71
CA GLY A 514 -34.88 9.31 35.11
C GLY A 514 -35.81 9.63 33.93
N HIS A 515 -35.30 10.17 32.84
CA HIS A 515 -36.10 10.49 31.66
C HIS A 515 -36.69 9.23 30.98
N LEU A 516 -35.94 8.16 30.83
CA LEU A 516 -36.40 6.90 30.25
C LEU A 516 -37.53 6.30 31.09
N VAL A 517 -37.33 6.23 32.41
CA VAL A 517 -38.30 5.68 33.37
C VAL A 517 -39.57 6.54 33.47
N HIS A 518 -39.43 7.86 33.49
CA HIS A 518 -40.56 8.76 33.73
C HIS A 518 -41.22 9.33 32.46
N VAL A 519 -40.56 9.30 31.30
CA VAL A 519 -41.07 9.94 30.07
C VAL A 519 -41.11 8.95 28.92
N ALA A 520 -39.99 8.30 28.58
CA ALA A 520 -39.92 7.46 27.37
C ALA A 520 -40.69 6.14 27.49
N ILE A 521 -40.57 5.44 28.63
CA ILE A 521 -41.30 4.19 28.89
C ILE A 521 -42.82 4.45 28.96
N PRO A 522 -43.33 5.44 29.73
CA PRO A 522 -44.75 5.81 29.67
C PRO A 522 -45.22 6.18 28.26
N ALA A 523 -44.46 7.00 27.51
CA ALA A 523 -44.81 7.36 26.14
C ALA A 523 -44.87 6.14 25.20
N SER A 524 -43.97 5.16 25.38
CA SER A 524 -44.00 3.90 24.64
C SER A 524 -45.21 3.01 24.98
N ARG A 525 -45.90 3.29 26.09
CA ARG A 525 -47.13 2.61 26.54
C ARG A 525 -48.40 3.45 26.30
N GLY A 526 -48.28 4.54 25.54
CA GLY A 526 -49.40 5.45 25.25
C GLY A 526 -49.77 6.42 26.37
N GLU A 527 -48.94 6.54 27.40
CA GLU A 527 -49.14 7.48 28.50
C GLU A 527 -48.36 8.78 28.27
N TYR A 528 -49.05 9.92 28.31
CA TYR A 528 -48.44 11.22 28.08
C TYR A 528 -47.92 11.85 29.39
N VAL A 529 -46.59 11.84 29.56
CA VAL A 529 -45.92 12.54 30.66
C VAL A 529 -45.18 13.78 30.13
N ARG A 530 -45.51 14.94 30.69
CA ARG A 530 -45.01 16.27 30.33
C ARG A 530 -44.69 17.07 31.60
N TRP A 531 -44.04 18.22 31.45
CA TRP A 531 -43.66 19.08 32.57
C TRP A 531 -44.82 19.47 33.51
N ASN A 532 -46.05 19.56 32.99
CA ASN A 532 -47.22 19.91 33.78
C ASN A 532 -47.78 18.77 34.64
N ASN A 533 -47.47 17.50 34.35
CA ASN A 533 -47.99 16.34 35.09
C ASN A 533 -46.90 15.37 35.60
N PHE A 534 -45.63 15.59 35.25
CA PHE A 534 -44.49 14.74 35.63
C PHE A 534 -44.39 14.44 37.13
N LEU A 535 -44.71 15.42 37.99
CA LEU A 535 -44.66 15.24 39.45
C LEU A 535 -45.83 14.42 40.02
N ASN A 536 -46.90 14.26 39.25
CA ASN A 536 -48.13 13.61 39.69
C ASN A 536 -48.31 12.19 39.10
N VAL A 537 -47.52 11.84 38.07
CA VAL A 537 -47.55 10.51 37.44
C VAL A 537 -46.43 9.66 38.00
N LEU A 538 -46.77 8.57 38.67
CA LEU A 538 -45.79 7.61 39.17
C LEU A 538 -45.25 6.76 38.01
N PRO A 539 -43.93 6.61 37.87
CA PRO A 539 -43.35 5.77 36.81
C PRO A 539 -43.56 4.26 37.05
N HIS A 540 -43.85 3.87 38.30
CA HIS A 540 -44.14 2.49 38.69
C HIS A 540 -45.26 2.50 39.74
N PRO A 541 -46.22 1.54 39.71
CA PRO A 541 -47.39 1.56 40.61
C PRO A 541 -47.05 1.61 42.10
N GLN A 542 -45.93 1.02 42.52
CA GLN A 542 -45.48 0.99 43.92
C GLN A 542 -44.58 2.18 44.31
N GLY A 543 -44.39 3.15 43.42
CA GLY A 543 -43.54 4.32 43.64
C GLY A 543 -42.11 3.96 44.07
N LEU A 544 -41.53 4.77 44.96
CA LEU A 544 -40.16 4.58 45.48
C LEU A 544 -40.08 3.61 46.67
N GLY A 545 -41.20 3.06 47.15
CA GLY A 545 -41.21 2.15 48.32
C GLY A 545 -40.27 0.94 48.18
N PRO A 546 -40.29 0.19 47.04
CA PRO A 546 -39.37 -0.91 46.78
C PRO A 546 -37.88 -0.52 46.79
N LEU A 547 -37.56 0.70 46.37
CA LEU A 547 -36.18 1.21 46.39
C LEU A 547 -35.63 1.28 47.82
N PHE A 548 -36.37 1.93 48.73
CA PHE A 548 -35.94 2.14 50.12
C PHE A 548 -36.00 0.87 50.98
N THR A 549 -36.85 -0.09 50.61
CA THR A 549 -36.97 -1.38 51.30
C THR A 549 -36.00 -2.44 50.77
N GLY A 550 -35.19 -2.13 49.75
CA GLY A 550 -34.24 -3.07 49.14
C GLY A 550 -34.88 -4.16 48.27
N LYS A 551 -36.19 -4.10 48.00
CA LYS A 551 -36.93 -5.07 47.17
C LYS A 551 -36.92 -4.67 45.70
N TRP A 552 -35.74 -4.48 45.13
CA TRP A 552 -35.57 -3.90 43.77
C TRP A 552 -36.10 -4.80 42.65
N ASN A 553 -36.22 -6.11 42.89
CA ASN A 553 -36.78 -7.06 41.92
C ASN A 553 -38.23 -6.71 41.50
N LEU A 554 -38.98 -5.98 42.34
CA LEU A 554 -40.34 -5.55 42.02
C LEU A 554 -40.39 -4.62 40.80
N TYR A 555 -39.33 -3.85 40.52
CA TYR A 555 -39.26 -2.97 39.35
C TYR A 555 -39.03 -3.69 38.02
N ALA A 556 -38.69 -4.99 38.06
CA ALA A 556 -38.47 -5.83 36.89
C ALA A 556 -39.66 -6.76 36.58
N GLN A 557 -40.69 -6.77 37.44
CA GLN A 557 -41.85 -7.64 37.27
C GLN A 557 -42.81 -7.08 36.22
N ASN A 558 -43.46 -7.98 35.48
CA ASN A 558 -44.41 -7.64 34.42
C ASN A 558 -43.80 -6.74 33.33
N PRO A 559 -42.78 -7.23 32.58
CA PRO A 559 -42.24 -6.52 31.43
C PRO A 559 -43.28 -6.38 30.32
N ASP A 560 -43.00 -5.51 29.34
CA ASP A 560 -43.83 -5.41 28.13
C ASP A 560 -43.87 -6.76 27.40
N SER A 561 -45.06 -7.16 26.95
CA SER A 561 -45.27 -8.45 26.30
C SER A 561 -44.67 -8.49 24.89
N SER A 562 -44.48 -9.68 24.32
CA SER A 562 -44.05 -9.84 22.92
C SER A 562 -45.08 -9.30 21.91
N SER A 563 -46.34 -9.14 22.32
CA SER A 563 -47.43 -8.54 21.54
C SER A 563 -47.64 -7.05 21.82
N HIS A 564 -46.75 -6.41 22.57
CA HIS A 564 -46.85 -4.98 22.87
C HIS A 564 -46.81 -4.15 21.57
N LEU A 565 -47.74 -3.21 21.46
CA LEU A 565 -47.76 -2.23 20.37
C LEU A 565 -47.18 -0.90 20.88
N PHE A 566 -45.99 -0.58 20.40
CA PHE A 566 -45.24 0.61 20.77
C PHE A 566 -46.06 1.89 20.55
N GLY A 567 -46.12 2.73 21.59
CA GLY A 567 -46.93 3.94 21.64
C GLY A 567 -48.35 3.73 22.16
N THR A 568 -48.73 2.52 22.58
CA THR A 568 -50.08 2.19 23.06
C THR A 568 -50.05 1.35 24.34
N SER A 569 -51.17 1.29 25.06
CA SER A 569 -51.28 0.46 26.27
C SER A 569 -51.52 -1.03 25.98
N GLN A 570 -51.67 -1.41 24.71
CA GLN A 570 -51.95 -2.80 24.32
C GLN A 570 -50.70 -3.66 24.51
N GLY A 571 -50.80 -4.67 25.39
CA GLY A 571 -49.68 -5.55 25.71
C GLY A 571 -48.57 -4.90 26.54
N ALA A 572 -48.80 -3.71 27.08
CA ALA A 572 -47.86 -2.97 27.92
C ALA A 572 -47.78 -3.57 29.32
N GLY A 573 -46.57 -3.65 29.86
CA GLY A 573 -46.26 -4.06 31.22
C GLY A 573 -46.19 -2.88 32.19
N THR A 574 -45.68 -3.16 33.40
CA THR A 574 -45.43 -2.15 34.43
C THR A 574 -43.96 -2.02 34.80
N ALA A 575 -43.11 -2.96 34.36
CA ALA A 575 -41.68 -2.92 34.67
C ALA A 575 -41.02 -1.62 34.19
N ILE A 576 -40.03 -1.14 34.94
CA ILE A 576 -39.23 0.05 34.58
C ILE A 576 -37.74 -0.26 34.40
N LEU A 577 -37.27 -1.39 34.95
CA LEU A 577 -35.89 -1.84 34.87
C LEU A 577 -35.88 -3.34 34.62
N THR A 578 -35.41 -3.78 33.45
CA THR A 578 -35.39 -5.21 33.09
C THR A 578 -34.01 -5.64 32.61
N LEU A 579 -33.86 -6.93 32.32
CA LEU A 579 -32.68 -7.48 31.64
C LEU A 579 -33.13 -8.63 30.71
N LEU A 580 -34.05 -8.33 29.80
CA LEU A 580 -34.71 -9.31 28.95
C LEU A 580 -33.77 -9.88 27.89
N GLY A 581 -32.90 -9.04 27.33
CA GLY A 581 -32.07 -9.39 26.19
C GLY A 581 -32.84 -9.49 24.87
N GLY A 582 -32.13 -9.38 23.75
CA GLY A 582 -32.72 -9.39 22.41
C GLY A 582 -33.45 -8.09 22.06
N PHE A 583 -34.46 -8.20 21.19
CA PHE A 583 -35.17 -7.05 20.62
C PHE A 583 -36.66 -7.09 20.89
N HIS A 584 -37.29 -5.91 20.99
CA HIS A 584 -38.73 -5.77 20.97
C HIS A 584 -39.28 -6.19 19.59
N PRO A 585 -40.23 -7.15 19.51
CA PRO A 585 -40.61 -7.78 18.24
C PRO A 585 -41.11 -6.82 17.16
N GLN A 586 -41.94 -5.83 17.52
CA GLN A 586 -42.48 -4.85 16.58
C GLN A 586 -41.43 -3.84 16.08
N THR A 587 -40.72 -3.19 17.01
CA THR A 587 -39.78 -2.11 16.68
C THR A 587 -38.43 -2.61 16.17
N GLN A 588 -38.13 -3.90 16.38
CA GLN A 588 -36.83 -4.53 16.11
C GLN A 588 -35.65 -3.75 16.74
N SER A 589 -35.88 -3.18 17.93
CA SER A 589 -34.90 -2.42 18.69
C SER A 589 -34.72 -2.97 20.09
N LEU A 590 -33.68 -2.51 20.81
CA LEU A 590 -33.50 -2.82 22.22
C LEU A 590 -34.72 -2.38 23.07
N TRP A 591 -34.99 -3.13 24.13
CA TRP A 591 -36.04 -2.81 25.09
C TRP A 591 -35.71 -1.53 25.87
N LEU A 592 -36.69 -0.64 26.04
CA LEU A 592 -36.50 0.62 26.76
C LEU A 592 -36.14 0.43 28.24
N THR A 593 -36.75 -0.58 28.87
CA THR A 593 -36.49 -0.96 30.25
C THR A 593 -35.10 -1.56 30.45
N ASP A 594 -34.56 -2.28 29.45
CA ASP A 594 -33.16 -2.76 29.45
C ASP A 594 -32.20 -1.57 29.27
N MET A 595 -32.51 -0.62 28.38
CA MET A 595 -31.71 0.61 28.23
C MET A 595 -31.73 1.47 29.49
N ALA A 596 -32.86 1.61 30.17
CA ALA A 596 -32.96 2.34 31.43
C ALA A 596 -32.09 1.70 32.53
N HIS A 597 -32.12 0.37 32.62
CA HIS A 597 -31.30 -0.39 33.56
C HIS A 597 -29.81 -0.30 33.23
N HIS A 598 -29.44 -0.39 31.94
CA HIS A 598 -28.06 -0.19 31.49
C HIS A 598 -27.52 1.18 31.96
N HIS A 599 -28.26 2.26 31.73
CA HIS A 599 -27.84 3.60 32.12
C HIS A 599 -27.73 3.79 33.63
N LEU A 600 -28.61 3.14 34.40
CA LEU A 600 -28.54 3.17 35.86
C LEU A 600 -27.28 2.46 36.36
N ALA A 601 -26.99 1.29 35.79
CA ALA A 601 -25.82 0.49 36.16
C ALA A 601 -24.51 1.22 35.84
N ILE A 602 -24.35 1.78 34.63
CA ILE A 602 -23.14 2.55 34.28
C ILE A 602 -22.98 3.81 35.13
N ALA A 603 -24.09 4.46 35.52
CA ALA A 603 -24.03 5.64 36.38
C ALA A 603 -23.45 5.30 37.76
N PHE A 604 -23.83 4.17 38.35
CA PHE A 604 -23.22 3.70 39.61
C PHE A 604 -21.75 3.32 39.43
N ILE A 605 -21.38 2.66 38.34
CA ILE A 605 -19.98 2.33 38.04
C ILE A 605 -19.13 3.60 37.95
N PHE A 606 -19.60 4.61 37.21
CA PHE A 606 -18.89 5.88 37.07
C PHE A 606 -18.88 6.71 38.35
N LEU A 607 -19.94 6.67 39.15
CA LEU A 607 -19.96 7.32 40.46
C LEU A 607 -18.87 6.73 41.36
N ILE A 608 -18.76 5.40 41.44
CA ILE A 608 -17.73 4.73 42.25
C ILE A 608 -16.33 5.03 41.69
N ALA A 609 -16.14 4.88 40.37
CA ALA A 609 -14.85 5.16 39.73
C ALA A 609 -14.41 6.62 39.90
N GLY A 610 -15.35 7.57 39.89
CA GLY A 610 -15.09 8.99 40.10
C GLY A 610 -14.53 9.35 41.48
N HIS A 611 -14.65 8.46 42.47
CA HIS A 611 -14.13 8.65 43.83
C HIS A 611 -12.80 7.91 44.09
N MET A 612 -12.18 7.32 43.06
CA MET A 612 -10.92 6.56 43.20
C MET A 612 -9.68 7.45 43.37
N TYR A 613 -9.67 8.63 42.74
CA TYR A 613 -8.49 9.49 42.67
C TYR A 613 -8.47 10.53 43.79
N ARG A 614 -7.28 10.79 44.34
CA ARG A 614 -7.09 11.70 45.46
C ARG A 614 -7.45 13.13 45.08
N THR A 615 -8.25 13.76 45.94
CA THR A 615 -8.62 15.18 45.84
C THR A 615 -8.14 15.94 47.08
N ASN A 616 -8.56 17.20 47.23
CA ASN A 616 -8.24 18.05 48.39
C ASN A 616 -8.71 17.46 49.74
N PHE A 617 -9.57 16.42 49.72
CA PHE A 617 -10.00 15.69 50.91
C PHE A 617 -8.98 14.68 51.44
N GLY A 618 -7.84 14.49 50.75
CA GLY A 618 -6.75 13.60 51.20
C GLY A 618 -7.02 12.10 51.07
N ILE A 619 -8.22 11.70 50.64
CA ILE A 619 -8.63 10.30 50.43
C ILE A 619 -8.54 9.97 48.93
N GLY A 620 -8.00 8.80 48.59
CA GLY A 620 -7.84 8.30 47.21
C GLY A 620 -6.38 8.14 46.76
N HIS A 621 -6.19 7.75 45.50
CA HIS A 621 -4.87 7.52 44.89
C HIS A 621 -4.35 8.69 44.06
N SER A 622 -3.05 8.97 44.13
CA SER A 622 -2.35 9.86 43.20
C SER A 622 -2.00 9.09 41.92
N MET A 623 -2.40 9.59 40.75
CA MET A 623 -2.09 8.93 39.47
C MET A 623 -0.58 8.90 39.19
N LYS A 624 0.14 9.94 39.63
CA LYS A 624 1.61 10.00 39.56
C LYS A 624 2.24 8.84 40.35
N ASP A 625 1.83 8.67 41.60
CA ASP A 625 2.37 7.62 42.48
C ASP A 625 2.05 6.23 41.94
N LEU A 626 0.85 6.04 41.38
CA LEU A 626 0.44 4.78 40.74
C LEU A 626 1.34 4.43 39.55
N LEU A 627 1.61 5.38 38.67
CA LEU A 627 2.48 5.17 37.51
C LEU A 627 3.93 4.95 37.94
N ASP A 628 4.45 5.73 38.88
CA ASP A 628 5.84 5.60 39.33
C ASP A 628 6.11 4.28 40.09
N ALA A 629 5.09 3.75 40.78
CA ALA A 629 5.15 2.45 41.45
C ALA A 629 5.00 1.26 40.47
N HIS A 630 4.44 1.47 39.28
CA HIS A 630 4.18 0.40 38.32
C HIS A 630 5.44 0.04 37.52
N VAL A 631 6.28 -0.82 38.12
CA VAL A 631 7.48 -1.37 37.50
C VAL A 631 7.31 -2.88 37.31
N PRO A 632 7.52 -3.42 36.09
CA PRO A 632 7.31 -4.84 35.84
C PRO A 632 8.35 -5.70 36.58
N PRO A 633 7.93 -6.84 37.16
CA PRO A 633 8.82 -7.66 38.00
C PRO A 633 10.01 -8.27 37.24
N GLY A 634 9.92 -8.38 35.91
CA GLY A 634 10.97 -8.94 35.07
C GLY A 634 12.04 -7.95 34.57
N GLY A 635 11.96 -6.65 34.90
CA GLY A 635 12.94 -5.62 34.48
C GLY A 635 13.07 -5.36 32.97
N ARG A 636 12.39 -6.14 32.13
CA ARG A 636 12.49 -6.09 30.65
C ARG A 636 11.94 -4.81 30.00
N LEU A 637 11.23 -3.96 30.75
CA LEU A 637 10.73 -2.66 30.28
C LEU A 637 11.40 -1.47 31.00
N GLY A 638 12.59 -1.68 31.57
CA GLY A 638 13.42 -0.61 32.14
C GLY A 638 12.77 -0.03 33.39
N ARG A 639 12.74 1.30 33.47
CA ARG A 639 12.08 2.07 34.54
C ARG A 639 10.55 2.05 34.48
N GLY A 640 9.94 1.34 33.53
CA GLY A 640 8.50 1.18 33.44
C GLY A 640 7.79 2.51 33.12
N HIS A 641 6.80 2.87 33.92
CA HIS A 641 5.96 4.06 33.70
C HIS A 641 6.47 5.35 34.36
N LYS A 642 7.67 5.32 34.95
CA LYS A 642 8.23 6.50 35.64
C LYS A 642 8.33 7.71 34.71
N GLY A 643 7.87 8.86 35.21
CA GLY A 643 7.88 10.14 34.48
C GLY A 643 6.80 10.27 33.39
N LEU A 644 5.98 9.24 33.15
CA LEU A 644 4.89 9.33 32.18
C LEU A 644 3.80 10.30 32.61
N TYR A 645 3.48 10.41 33.90
CA TYR A 645 2.46 11.35 34.38
C TYR A 645 2.79 12.78 33.95
N ASP A 646 4.00 13.25 34.24
CA ASP A 646 4.43 14.60 33.89
C ASP A 646 4.54 14.77 32.35
N THR A 647 4.99 13.74 31.62
CA THR A 647 5.06 13.76 30.15
C THR A 647 3.67 13.91 29.51
N ILE A 648 2.66 13.22 30.04
CA ILE A 648 1.27 13.30 29.57
C ILE A 648 0.64 14.62 30.01
N ASN A 649 0.78 14.98 31.28
CA ASN A 649 0.12 16.13 31.88
C ASN A 649 0.63 17.47 31.31
N ASN A 650 1.90 17.54 30.91
CA ASN A 650 2.49 18.77 30.41
C ASN A 650 2.34 18.96 28.90
N SER A 651 1.97 17.91 28.13
CA SER A 651 1.79 18.01 26.68
C SER A 651 0.32 17.92 26.29
N ILE A 652 -0.22 19.02 25.75
CA ILE A 652 -1.57 19.07 25.17
C ILE A 652 -1.66 18.14 23.95
N HIS A 653 -0.59 18.02 23.16
CA HIS A 653 -0.57 17.14 21.99
C HIS A 653 -0.61 15.66 22.36
N PHE A 654 0.04 15.25 23.46
CA PHE A 654 -0.09 13.87 23.94
C PHE A 654 -1.50 13.58 24.45
N GLN A 655 -2.09 14.51 25.22
CA GLN A 655 -3.47 14.39 25.72
C GLN A 655 -4.48 14.32 24.57
N LEU A 656 -4.36 15.24 23.60
CA LEU A 656 -5.22 15.25 22.42
C LEU A 656 -5.04 13.99 21.58
N GLY A 657 -3.81 13.50 21.41
CA GLY A 657 -3.54 12.22 20.76
C GLY A 657 -4.25 11.05 21.43
N LEU A 658 -4.17 10.93 22.75
CA LEU A 658 -4.86 9.87 23.52
C LEU A 658 -6.39 10.02 23.48
N ALA A 659 -6.90 11.25 23.62
CA ALA A 659 -8.32 11.53 23.58
C ALA A 659 -8.93 11.17 22.21
N LEU A 660 -8.25 11.55 21.12
CA LEU A 660 -8.64 11.20 19.76
C LEU A 660 -8.54 9.69 19.54
N ALA A 661 -7.46 9.02 19.98
CA ALA A 661 -7.36 7.57 19.83
C ALA A 661 -8.52 6.82 20.53
N SER A 662 -8.83 7.21 21.76
CA SER A 662 -9.93 6.63 22.54
C SER A 662 -11.28 6.92 21.89
N LEU A 663 -11.51 8.17 21.46
CA LEU A 663 -12.75 8.58 20.80
C LEU A 663 -12.93 7.90 19.44
N GLY A 664 -11.85 7.72 18.67
CA GLY A 664 -11.89 7.05 17.37
C GLY A 664 -12.28 5.58 17.51
N VAL A 665 -11.73 4.87 18.49
CA VAL A 665 -12.12 3.49 18.83
C VAL A 665 -13.60 3.42 19.22
N ILE A 666 -14.05 4.29 20.14
CA ILE A 666 -15.44 4.30 20.59
C ILE A 666 -16.39 4.69 19.45
N THR A 667 -16.00 5.62 18.56
CA THR A 667 -16.81 6.03 17.40
C THR A 667 -17.00 4.86 16.42
N SER A 668 -15.95 4.08 16.15
CA SER A 668 -16.08 2.87 15.34
C SER A 668 -16.93 1.81 16.04
N LEU A 669 -16.77 1.65 17.36
CA LEU A 669 -17.59 0.74 18.16
C LEU A 669 -19.08 1.12 18.13
N VAL A 670 -19.40 2.42 18.21
CA VAL A 670 -20.76 2.94 18.05
C VAL A 670 -21.33 2.53 16.70
N ALA A 671 -20.58 2.68 15.61
CA ALA A 671 -21.03 2.24 14.30
C ALA A 671 -21.32 0.73 14.25
N GLN A 672 -20.40 -0.10 14.79
CA GLN A 672 -20.55 -1.56 14.81
C GLN A 672 -21.73 -2.03 15.68
N HIS A 673 -21.95 -1.39 16.83
CA HIS A 673 -23.05 -1.75 17.72
C HIS A 673 -24.39 -1.21 17.23
N MET A 674 -24.47 -0.01 16.66
CA MET A 674 -25.75 0.56 16.23
C MET A 674 -26.41 -0.21 15.08
N TYR A 675 -25.63 -0.84 14.19
CA TYR A 675 -26.22 -1.63 13.11
C TYR A 675 -26.64 -3.04 13.56
N SER A 676 -25.89 -3.64 14.48
CA SER A 676 -26.12 -5.02 14.96
C SER A 676 -27.06 -5.09 16.17
N LEU A 677 -27.08 -4.06 17.00
CA LEU A 677 -27.95 -3.89 18.17
C LEU A 677 -28.71 -2.55 18.05
N PRO A 678 -29.76 -2.46 17.20
CA PRO A 678 -30.49 -1.22 16.98
C PRO A 678 -31.12 -0.69 18.27
N ALA A 679 -30.70 0.49 18.72
CA ALA A 679 -31.18 1.09 19.97
C ALA A 679 -32.48 1.90 19.80
N TYR A 680 -32.84 2.27 18.57
CA TYR A 680 -33.95 3.17 18.28
C TYR A 680 -35.09 2.43 17.60
N ALA A 681 -36.33 2.76 17.96
CA ALA A 681 -37.51 2.09 17.42
C ALA A 681 -37.59 2.26 15.90
N PHE A 682 -37.87 1.17 15.19
CA PHE A 682 -38.07 1.12 13.73
C PHE A 682 -36.84 1.46 12.87
N ILE A 683 -35.67 1.75 13.46
CA ILE A 683 -34.47 2.09 12.68
C ILE A 683 -33.92 0.91 11.87
N ALA A 684 -34.12 -0.32 12.35
CA ALA A 684 -33.71 -1.53 11.65
C ALA A 684 -34.46 -1.74 10.31
N GLN A 685 -35.62 -1.09 10.16
CA GLN A 685 -36.43 -1.13 8.94
C GLN A 685 -36.12 0.05 8.01
N ASP A 686 -35.40 1.08 8.48
CA ASP A 686 -34.92 2.20 7.66
C ASP A 686 -33.47 1.95 7.21
N PHE A 687 -33.33 1.15 6.15
CA PHE A 687 -32.04 0.72 5.62
C PHE A 687 -31.15 1.89 5.17
N THR A 688 -31.75 2.98 4.66
CA THR A 688 -30.95 4.11 4.14
C THR A 688 -30.33 4.89 5.29
N THR A 689 -31.11 5.14 6.34
CA THR A 689 -30.61 5.79 7.56
C THR A 689 -29.56 4.93 8.27
N GLN A 690 -29.77 3.61 8.37
CA GLN A 690 -28.80 2.72 9.00
C GLN A 690 -27.46 2.69 8.24
N ALA A 691 -27.50 2.61 6.90
CA ALA A 691 -26.30 2.67 6.06
C ALA A 691 -25.59 4.03 6.17
N ALA A 692 -26.35 5.14 6.19
CA ALA A 692 -25.82 6.48 6.35
C ALA A 692 -25.11 6.65 7.70
N LEU A 693 -25.73 6.21 8.80
CA LEU A 693 -25.16 6.31 10.15
C LEU A 693 -23.91 5.45 10.32
N TYR A 694 -23.91 4.21 9.83
CA TYR A 694 -22.72 3.35 9.88
C TYR A 694 -21.56 3.99 9.12
N THR A 695 -21.80 4.42 7.88
CA THR A 695 -20.78 5.03 7.02
C THR A 695 -20.26 6.33 7.64
N HIS A 696 -21.16 7.19 8.09
CA HIS A 696 -20.81 8.47 8.72
C HIS A 696 -19.86 8.29 9.92
N HIS A 697 -20.22 7.42 10.86
CA HIS A 697 -19.39 7.19 12.06
C HIS A 697 -18.07 6.49 11.72
N GLN A 698 -18.04 5.57 10.75
CA GLN A 698 -16.76 4.95 10.32
C GLN A 698 -15.81 5.95 9.66
N TYR A 699 -16.31 6.86 8.81
CA TYR A 699 -15.47 7.92 8.25
C TYR A 699 -14.94 8.86 9.34
N ILE A 700 -15.79 9.30 10.27
CA ILE A 700 -15.36 10.13 11.40
C ILE A 700 -14.31 9.41 12.25
N ALA A 701 -14.52 8.12 12.55
CA ALA A 701 -13.54 7.32 13.29
C ALA A 701 -12.18 7.30 12.57
N GLY A 702 -12.15 7.11 11.25
CA GLY A 702 -10.92 7.14 10.46
C GLY A 702 -10.19 8.50 10.52
N PHE A 703 -10.92 9.61 10.41
CA PHE A 703 -10.34 10.95 10.55
C PHE A 703 -9.79 11.21 11.95
N ILE A 704 -10.56 10.85 12.99
CA ILE A 704 -10.15 11.01 14.39
C ILE A 704 -8.91 10.17 14.70
N MET A 705 -8.87 8.90 14.27
CA MET A 705 -7.70 8.02 14.46
C MET A 705 -6.46 8.56 13.73
N THR A 706 -6.61 9.09 12.52
CA THR A 706 -5.51 9.72 11.79
C THR A 706 -4.99 10.96 12.53
N GLY A 707 -5.90 11.78 13.07
CA GLY A 707 -5.57 12.94 13.90
C GLY A 707 -4.83 12.56 15.19
N ALA A 708 -5.20 11.44 15.82
CA ALA A 708 -4.53 10.93 17.02
C ALA A 708 -3.04 10.68 16.79
N PHE A 709 -2.69 9.97 15.71
CA PHE A 709 -1.29 9.73 15.35
C PHE A 709 -0.56 10.98 14.88
N ALA A 710 -1.26 11.91 14.20
CA ALA A 710 -0.68 13.19 13.82
C ALA A 710 -0.27 14.01 15.06
N HIS A 711 -1.14 14.10 16.08
CA HIS A 711 -0.80 14.77 17.34
C HIS A 711 0.26 14.01 18.16
N GLY A 712 0.28 12.67 18.11
CA GLY A 712 1.39 11.89 18.66
C GLY A 712 2.73 12.20 17.99
N ALA A 713 2.76 12.39 16.67
CA ALA A 713 3.95 12.81 15.95
C ALA A 713 4.38 14.24 16.32
N ILE A 714 3.42 15.17 16.47
CA ILE A 714 3.69 16.55 16.90
C ILE A 714 4.28 16.55 18.31
N PHE A 715 3.74 15.77 19.24
CA PHE A 715 4.30 15.55 20.58
C PHE A 715 5.77 15.12 20.51
N PHE A 716 6.11 14.12 19.68
CA PHE A 716 7.51 13.67 19.56
C PHE A 716 8.44 14.76 19.06
N ILE A 717 7.95 15.73 18.27
CA ILE A 717 8.75 16.82 17.73
C ILE A 717 8.91 17.96 18.75
N ARG A 718 7.79 18.42 19.32
CA ARG A 718 7.71 19.65 20.14
C ARG A 718 8.01 19.38 21.61
N ASP A 719 7.39 18.36 22.19
CA ASP A 719 7.25 18.25 23.65
C ASP A 719 8.06 17.10 24.27
N TYR A 720 8.39 16.07 23.49
CA TYR A 720 9.12 14.91 24.01
C TYR A 720 10.54 15.29 24.47
N ASN A 721 10.79 15.09 25.77
CA ASN A 721 12.10 15.22 26.41
C ASN A 721 12.74 13.84 26.68
N PRO A 722 13.85 13.49 26.00
CA PRO A 722 14.55 12.22 26.21
C PRO A 722 15.12 12.03 27.62
N GLU A 723 15.58 13.10 28.29
CA GLU A 723 16.20 12.99 29.62
C GLU A 723 15.16 12.63 30.68
N GLN A 724 13.98 13.27 30.61
CA GLN A 724 12.87 12.98 31.51
C GLN A 724 12.32 11.55 31.31
N ASN A 725 12.40 11.03 30.08
CA ASN A 725 11.86 9.73 29.70
C ASN A 725 12.94 8.63 29.65
N GLU A 726 14.14 8.87 30.17
CA GLU A 726 15.26 7.94 30.08
C GLU A 726 14.90 6.55 30.66
N ASP A 727 15.17 5.51 29.86
CA ASP A 727 14.90 4.09 30.16
C ASP A 727 13.45 3.77 30.57
N ASN A 728 12.49 4.66 30.29
CA ASN A 728 11.07 4.35 30.46
C ASN A 728 10.50 3.67 29.21
N VAL A 729 9.25 3.22 29.27
CA VAL A 729 8.60 2.51 28.14
C VAL A 729 8.60 3.30 26.83
N LEU A 730 8.52 4.62 26.88
CA LEU A 730 8.47 5.48 25.71
C LEU A 730 9.85 5.62 25.04
N ALA A 731 10.91 5.82 25.82
CA ALA A 731 12.27 5.82 25.31
C ALA A 731 12.64 4.47 24.71
N ARG A 732 12.31 3.37 25.41
CA ARG A 732 12.59 2.02 24.91
C ARG A 732 11.89 1.76 23.58
N MET A 733 10.63 2.16 23.42
CA MET A 733 9.92 2.05 22.14
C MET A 733 10.67 2.74 20.99
N LEU A 734 11.27 3.91 21.23
CA LEU A 734 12.05 4.64 20.24
C LEU A 734 13.38 3.95 19.91
N GLU A 735 14.01 3.26 20.86
CA GLU A 735 15.27 2.52 20.66
C GLU A 735 15.12 1.33 19.71
N HIS A 736 13.94 0.71 19.63
CA HIS A 736 13.66 -0.42 18.75
C HIS A 736 12.59 -0.12 17.67
N LYS A 737 12.45 1.16 17.29
CA LYS A 737 11.46 1.61 16.30
C LYS A 737 11.58 0.90 14.95
N GLU A 738 12.80 0.55 14.52
CA GLU A 738 13.06 -0.15 13.27
C GLU A 738 12.45 -1.56 13.27
N ALA A 739 12.45 -2.24 14.43
CA ALA A 739 11.80 -3.53 14.59
C ALA A 739 10.29 -3.39 14.44
N ILE A 740 9.66 -2.42 15.09
CA ILE A 740 8.21 -2.17 14.99
C ILE A 740 7.81 -1.89 13.53
N ILE A 741 8.53 -0.97 12.87
CA ILE A 741 8.26 -0.58 11.48
C ILE A 741 8.44 -1.76 10.52
N SER A 742 9.49 -2.56 10.69
CA SER A 742 9.75 -3.71 9.81
C SER A 742 8.71 -4.82 9.95
N HIS A 743 8.22 -5.10 11.16
CA HIS A 743 7.16 -6.09 11.38
C HIS A 743 5.82 -5.63 10.81
N LEU A 744 5.46 -4.35 10.99
CA LEU A 744 4.26 -3.78 10.36
C LEU A 744 4.37 -3.81 8.83
N SER A 745 5.54 -3.51 8.27
CA SER A 745 5.78 -3.62 6.83
C SER A 745 5.65 -5.06 6.34
N TRP A 746 6.15 -6.04 7.08
CA TRP A 746 6.00 -7.44 6.74
C TRP A 746 4.52 -7.86 6.77
N ALA A 747 3.77 -7.50 7.82
CA ALA A 747 2.35 -7.83 7.94
C ALA A 747 1.52 -7.23 6.79
N SER A 748 1.76 -5.96 6.44
CA SER A 748 1.12 -5.30 5.28
C SER A 748 1.43 -6.02 3.97
N LEU A 749 2.69 -6.39 3.72
CA LEU A 749 3.06 -7.10 2.50
C LEU A 749 2.45 -8.51 2.47
N PHE A 750 2.51 -9.24 3.58
CA PHE A 750 1.93 -10.57 3.71
C PHE A 750 0.42 -10.53 3.41
N LEU A 751 -0.33 -9.65 4.08
CA LEU A 751 -1.77 -9.50 3.82
C LEU A 751 -2.05 -9.05 2.38
N GLY A 752 -1.25 -8.11 1.86
CA GLY A 752 -1.40 -7.56 0.51
C GLY A 752 -1.29 -8.62 -0.57
N PHE A 753 -0.22 -9.41 -0.54
CA PHE A 753 0.01 -10.44 -1.53
C PHE A 753 -1.01 -11.58 -1.47
N HIS A 754 -1.32 -12.09 -0.28
CA HIS A 754 -2.24 -13.22 -0.17
C HIS A 754 -3.68 -12.81 -0.47
N THR A 755 -4.14 -11.66 0.03
CA THR A 755 -5.52 -11.20 -0.20
C THR A 755 -5.74 -10.87 -1.67
N LEU A 756 -4.86 -10.05 -2.27
CA LEU A 756 -4.97 -9.71 -3.69
C LEU A 756 -4.75 -10.93 -4.58
N GLY A 757 -3.80 -11.80 -4.24
CA GLY A 757 -3.53 -13.04 -4.96
C GLY A 757 -4.75 -13.97 -5.01
N LEU A 758 -5.46 -14.12 -3.89
CA LEU A 758 -6.70 -14.91 -3.84
C LEU A 758 -7.83 -14.28 -4.67
N TYR A 759 -8.00 -12.95 -4.61
CA TYR A 759 -8.96 -12.25 -5.47
C TYR A 759 -8.66 -12.49 -6.95
N VAL A 760 -7.41 -12.28 -7.37
CA VAL A 760 -7.00 -12.48 -8.77
C VAL A 760 -7.16 -13.94 -9.20
N HIS A 761 -6.75 -14.91 -8.38
CA HIS A 761 -6.95 -16.34 -8.65
C HIS A 761 -8.44 -16.64 -8.86
N ASN A 762 -9.30 -16.19 -7.94
CA ASN A 762 -10.74 -16.45 -7.99
C ASN A 762 -11.41 -15.81 -9.21
N ASP A 763 -11.00 -14.59 -9.59
CA ASP A 763 -11.47 -13.92 -10.80
C ASP A 763 -11.03 -14.66 -12.08
N VAL A 764 -9.80 -15.17 -12.12
CA VAL A 764 -9.30 -15.95 -13.27
C VAL A 764 -10.04 -17.29 -13.40
N MET A 765 -10.26 -18.02 -12.31
CA MET A 765 -11.02 -19.27 -12.34
C MET A 765 -12.48 -19.06 -12.77
N LEU A 766 -13.10 -17.96 -12.35
CA LEU A 766 -14.43 -17.56 -12.84
C LEU A 766 -14.41 -17.23 -14.32
N ALA A 767 -13.42 -16.45 -14.77
CA ALA A 767 -13.27 -16.08 -16.18
C ALA A 767 -13.06 -17.31 -17.08
N PHE A 768 -12.45 -18.38 -16.55
CA PHE A 768 -12.27 -19.66 -17.25
C PHE A 768 -13.48 -20.59 -17.20
N GLY A 769 -14.56 -20.20 -16.51
CA GLY A 769 -15.76 -21.02 -16.38
C GLY A 769 -15.56 -22.25 -15.48
N THR A 770 -14.55 -22.22 -14.61
CA THR A 770 -14.24 -23.28 -13.62
C THR A 770 -14.37 -22.73 -12.19
N PRO A 771 -15.57 -22.30 -11.75
CA PRO A 771 -15.79 -21.73 -10.42
C PRO A 771 -15.42 -22.72 -9.29
N GLU A 772 -15.48 -24.02 -9.53
CA GLU A 772 -15.10 -25.06 -8.56
C GLU A 772 -13.61 -25.06 -8.20
N LYS A 773 -12.76 -24.40 -9.01
CA LYS A 773 -11.32 -24.25 -8.76
C LYS A 773 -10.97 -22.98 -7.98
N GLN A 774 -11.96 -22.19 -7.60
CA GLN A 774 -11.73 -21.06 -6.71
C GLN A 774 -11.20 -21.55 -5.35
N ILE A 775 -10.31 -20.77 -4.75
CA ILE A 775 -9.85 -21.02 -3.40
C ILE A 775 -10.81 -20.27 -2.47
N LEU A 776 -11.67 -21.05 -1.85
CA LEU A 776 -12.74 -20.60 -0.97
C LEU A 776 -12.40 -21.03 0.46
N ILE A 777 -12.10 -20.05 1.32
CA ILE A 777 -11.69 -20.28 2.71
C ILE A 777 -12.82 -19.84 3.64
N GLU A 778 -13.29 -20.76 4.48
CA GLU A 778 -14.30 -20.48 5.49
C GLU A 778 -13.70 -19.75 6.70
N PRO A 779 -14.35 -18.68 7.22
CA PRO A 779 -13.89 -17.96 8.40
C PRO A 779 -14.24 -18.71 9.71
N ILE A 780 -13.71 -19.92 9.88
CA ILE A 780 -14.02 -20.85 10.99
C ILE A 780 -13.89 -20.17 12.36
N PHE A 781 -12.87 -19.33 12.57
CA PHE A 781 -12.69 -18.62 13.85
C PHE A 781 -13.83 -17.65 14.16
N ALA A 782 -14.33 -16.93 13.16
CA ALA A 782 -15.42 -16.00 13.36
C ALA A 782 -16.76 -16.75 13.51
N GLN A 783 -16.97 -17.85 12.78
CA GLN A 783 -18.13 -18.73 12.95
C GLN A 783 -18.14 -19.39 14.34
N TRP A 784 -16.97 -19.78 14.85
CA TRP A 784 -16.78 -20.27 16.21
C TRP A 784 -17.18 -19.20 17.24
N ILE A 785 -16.79 -17.93 17.06
CA ILE A 785 -17.23 -16.83 17.94
C ILE A 785 -18.75 -16.66 17.89
N GLN A 786 -19.36 -16.69 16.70
CA GLN A 786 -20.82 -16.61 16.59
C GLN A 786 -21.50 -17.77 17.33
N SER A 787 -20.96 -18.98 17.25
CA SER A 787 -21.49 -20.13 17.97
C SER A 787 -21.26 -20.05 19.48
N ALA A 788 -20.09 -19.56 19.92
CA ALA A 788 -19.82 -19.25 21.32
C ALA A 788 -20.83 -18.26 21.91
N HIS A 789 -21.39 -17.37 21.08
CA HIS A 789 -22.47 -16.46 21.42
C HIS A 789 -23.89 -17.04 21.25
N GLY A 790 -24.04 -18.33 20.96
CA GLY A 790 -25.35 -18.99 20.92
C GLY A 790 -25.95 -19.18 19.54
N LYS A 791 -25.21 -18.85 18.46
CA LYS A 791 -25.66 -19.14 17.10
C LYS A 791 -25.49 -20.62 16.78
N THR A 792 -26.61 -21.29 16.50
CA THR A 792 -26.67 -22.75 16.36
C THR A 792 -26.45 -23.23 14.91
N SER A 793 -26.57 -22.33 13.92
CA SER A 793 -26.51 -22.66 12.49
C SER A 793 -25.20 -23.33 12.03
N TYR A 794 -24.11 -23.13 12.75
CA TYR A 794 -22.78 -23.68 12.39
C TYR A 794 -22.48 -25.04 13.04
N GLY A 795 -23.26 -25.48 14.04
CA GLY A 795 -23.11 -26.80 14.64
C GLY A 795 -21.88 -27.06 15.53
N PHE A 796 -21.19 -26.02 16.03
CA PHE A 796 -20.02 -26.21 16.91
C PHE A 796 -20.36 -26.72 18.32
N ASP A 797 -21.57 -26.46 18.84
CA ASP A 797 -22.05 -26.87 20.18
C ASP A 797 -21.07 -26.52 21.32
N ILE A 798 -20.85 -25.21 21.53
CA ILE A 798 -19.88 -24.66 22.50
C ILE A 798 -20.48 -23.48 23.28
N LEU A 799 -20.06 -23.32 24.54
CA LEU A 799 -20.44 -22.18 25.40
C LEU A 799 -21.96 -21.91 25.39
N LEU A 800 -22.42 -20.81 24.78
CA LEU A 800 -23.84 -20.44 24.75
C LEU A 800 -24.65 -21.17 23.68
N SER A 801 -24.04 -21.80 22.67
CA SER A 801 -24.77 -22.70 21.75
C SER A 801 -25.01 -24.09 22.36
N SER A 802 -24.26 -24.42 23.42
CA SER A 802 -24.44 -25.68 24.16
C SER A 802 -25.39 -25.52 25.34
N THR A 803 -26.54 -26.20 25.26
CA THR A 803 -27.60 -26.12 26.27
C THR A 803 -27.20 -26.69 27.64
N ASN A 804 -26.13 -27.49 27.69
CA ASN A 804 -25.59 -28.08 28.92
C ASN A 804 -24.38 -27.31 29.47
N GLY A 805 -23.93 -26.24 28.81
CA GLY A 805 -22.74 -25.48 29.20
C GLY A 805 -22.92 -24.66 30.49
N PRO A 806 -21.87 -24.47 31.31
CA PRO A 806 -21.94 -23.60 32.48
C PRO A 806 -22.36 -22.17 32.14
N ALA A 807 -21.88 -21.64 31.01
CA ALA A 807 -22.23 -20.30 30.53
C ALA A 807 -23.73 -20.19 30.17
N PHE A 808 -24.28 -21.21 29.51
CA PHE A 808 -25.71 -21.27 29.19
C PHE A 808 -26.56 -21.32 30.46
N ASN A 809 -26.20 -22.19 31.40
CA ASN A 809 -26.93 -22.36 32.65
C ASN A 809 -26.95 -21.09 33.51
N ALA A 810 -25.85 -20.33 33.54
CA ALA A 810 -25.77 -19.08 34.29
C ALA A 810 -26.70 -17.97 33.75
N GLY A 811 -26.92 -17.91 32.43
CA GLY A 811 -27.74 -16.87 31.80
C GLY A 811 -29.21 -17.24 31.58
N ARG A 812 -29.55 -18.54 31.66
CA ARG A 812 -30.83 -19.13 31.19
C ARG A 812 -32.09 -18.46 31.73
N SER A 813 -32.07 -17.92 32.95
CA SER A 813 -33.25 -17.34 33.60
C SER A 813 -33.32 -15.81 33.55
N ILE A 814 -32.38 -15.13 32.89
CA ILE A 814 -32.26 -13.66 32.91
C ILE A 814 -32.35 -13.11 31.48
N TRP A 815 -31.21 -12.93 30.80
CA TRP A 815 -31.11 -12.27 29.49
C TRP A 815 -30.95 -13.26 28.32
N LEU A 816 -30.53 -14.49 28.62
CA LEU A 816 -30.11 -15.45 27.60
C LEU A 816 -31.25 -15.90 26.68
N PRO A 817 -32.50 -16.15 27.13
CA PRO A 817 -33.58 -16.54 26.24
C PRO A 817 -33.88 -15.49 25.16
N GLY A 818 -33.94 -14.21 25.53
CA GLY A 818 -34.15 -13.11 24.59
C GLY A 818 -32.98 -12.95 23.62
N TRP A 819 -31.75 -13.08 24.11
CA TRP A 819 -30.54 -13.08 23.28
C TRP A 819 -30.51 -14.23 22.27
N LEU A 820 -30.78 -15.47 22.70
CA LEU A 820 -30.77 -16.65 21.84
C LEU A 820 -31.84 -16.59 20.75
N ASN A 821 -33.00 -16.02 21.07
CA ASN A 821 -34.03 -15.73 20.09
C ASN A 821 -33.48 -14.75 19.03
N ALA A 822 -32.93 -13.61 19.45
CA ALA A 822 -32.43 -12.59 18.53
C ALA A 822 -31.25 -13.08 17.66
N VAL A 823 -30.28 -13.81 18.21
CA VAL A 823 -29.07 -14.23 17.47
C VAL A 823 -29.31 -15.36 16.47
N ASN A 824 -30.39 -16.14 16.65
CA ASN A 824 -30.77 -17.22 15.73
C ASN A 824 -31.88 -16.79 14.75
N GLU A 825 -32.35 -15.55 14.84
CA GLU A 825 -33.36 -14.97 13.95
C GLU A 825 -32.68 -14.36 12.72
N ASN A 826 -32.97 -14.88 11.52
CA ASN A 826 -32.29 -14.48 10.28
C ASN A 826 -32.81 -13.15 9.68
N SER A 827 -33.83 -12.53 10.28
CA SER A 827 -34.44 -11.29 9.80
C SER A 827 -33.75 -10.02 10.33
N ASN A 828 -32.75 -10.15 11.21
CA ASN A 828 -32.03 -9.01 11.79
C ASN A 828 -30.52 -9.04 11.47
N SER A 829 -29.79 -8.02 11.94
CA SER A 829 -28.36 -7.84 11.67
C SER A 829 -27.43 -8.31 12.81
N LEU A 830 -27.97 -8.93 13.85
CA LEU A 830 -27.19 -9.42 14.99
C LEU A 830 -26.43 -10.69 14.60
N PHE A 831 -25.10 -10.61 14.51
CA PHE A 831 -24.24 -11.70 14.05
C PHE A 831 -24.73 -12.33 12.74
N LEU A 832 -24.77 -11.52 11.67
CA LEU A 832 -25.07 -12.01 10.31
C LEU A 832 -24.27 -13.27 9.97
N THR A 833 -24.88 -14.18 9.22
CA THR A 833 -24.20 -15.39 8.76
C THR A 833 -23.06 -15.01 7.84
N ILE A 834 -21.84 -15.33 8.26
CA ILE A 834 -20.61 -15.09 7.52
C ILE A 834 -20.18 -16.35 6.76
N GLY A 835 -19.61 -16.14 5.57
CA GLY A 835 -19.05 -17.19 4.74
C GLY A 835 -17.79 -16.74 3.99
N LEU A 836 -17.60 -17.34 2.82
CA LEU A 836 -16.36 -17.26 2.03
C LEU A 836 -15.99 -15.83 1.59
N GLY A 837 -16.97 -15.05 1.15
CA GLY A 837 -16.76 -13.66 0.72
C GLY A 837 -16.34 -12.75 1.89
N ASP A 838 -16.88 -13.01 3.08
CA ASP A 838 -16.57 -12.27 4.29
C ASP A 838 -15.11 -12.48 4.72
N PHE A 839 -14.57 -13.70 4.56
CA PHE A 839 -13.17 -13.96 4.86
C PHE A 839 -12.22 -13.04 4.08
N LEU A 840 -12.42 -12.93 2.76
CA LEU A 840 -11.54 -12.15 1.88
C LEU A 840 -11.62 -10.64 2.17
N VAL A 841 -12.84 -10.10 2.36
CA VAL A 841 -13.00 -8.66 2.65
C VAL A 841 -12.44 -8.29 4.02
N HIS A 842 -12.55 -9.16 5.04
CA HIS A 842 -11.94 -8.90 6.35
C HIS A 842 -10.41 -8.89 6.28
N HIS A 843 -9.80 -9.72 5.43
CA HIS A 843 -8.36 -9.66 5.18
C HIS A 843 -7.95 -8.39 4.40
N ALA A 844 -8.80 -7.91 3.50
CA ALA A 844 -8.60 -6.62 2.83
C ALA A 844 -8.71 -5.43 3.81
N ILE A 845 -9.66 -5.48 4.76
CA ILE A 845 -9.77 -4.51 5.85
C ILE A 845 -8.52 -4.56 6.73
N ALA A 846 -8.08 -5.77 7.12
CA ALA A 846 -6.86 -5.95 7.90
C ALA A 846 -5.64 -5.36 7.18
N LEU A 847 -5.50 -5.59 5.87
CA LEU A 847 -4.46 -4.97 5.04
C LEU A 847 -4.52 -3.44 5.11
N GLY A 848 -5.71 -2.86 4.92
CA GLY A 848 -5.92 -1.42 4.99
C GLY A 848 -5.54 -0.83 6.36
N LEU A 849 -5.95 -1.48 7.44
CA LEU A 849 -5.64 -1.06 8.82
C LEU A 849 -4.15 -1.17 9.13
N HIS A 850 -3.50 -2.29 8.79
CA HIS A 850 -2.06 -2.48 9.05
C HIS A 850 -1.21 -1.50 8.23
N THR A 851 -1.57 -1.27 6.97
CA THR A 851 -0.84 -0.34 6.10
C THR A 851 -1.02 1.11 6.54
N THR A 852 -2.24 1.49 6.92
CA THR A 852 -2.50 2.82 7.49
C THR A 852 -1.73 3.01 8.80
N THR A 853 -1.75 2.01 9.68
CA THR A 853 -0.99 2.03 10.94
C THR A 853 0.52 2.13 10.68
N LEU A 854 1.06 1.37 9.72
CA LEU A 854 2.46 1.47 9.31
C LEU A 854 2.85 2.89 8.90
N ILE A 855 2.04 3.53 8.04
CA ILE A 855 2.30 4.89 7.56
C ILE A 855 2.30 5.88 8.73
N LEU A 856 1.29 5.81 9.61
CA LEU A 856 1.13 6.71 10.74
C LEU A 856 2.21 6.51 11.81
N VAL A 857 2.47 5.27 12.22
CA VAL A 857 3.49 4.91 13.21
C VAL A 857 4.88 5.27 12.71
N LYS A 858 5.23 4.92 11.47
CA LYS A 858 6.52 5.32 10.87
C LYS A 858 6.66 6.84 10.86
N GLY A 859 5.61 7.56 10.47
CA GLY A 859 5.58 9.02 10.47
C GLY A 859 5.90 9.62 11.84
N ALA A 860 5.33 9.05 12.90
CA ALA A 860 5.57 9.49 14.28
C ALA A 860 6.97 9.11 14.81
N LEU A 861 7.42 7.86 14.60
CA LEU A 861 8.70 7.37 15.14
C LEU A 861 9.94 7.96 14.42
N ASP A 862 9.81 8.34 13.15
CA ASP A 862 10.85 9.02 12.37
C ASP A 862 10.71 10.55 12.37
N ALA A 863 9.79 11.10 13.16
CA ALA A 863 9.51 12.53 13.20
C ALA A 863 10.70 13.35 13.70
N ARG A 864 11.42 12.85 14.71
CA ARG A 864 12.60 13.53 15.28
C ARG A 864 13.85 13.42 14.41
N GLY A 865 14.00 12.29 13.71
CA GLY A 865 15.17 12.00 12.88
C GLY A 865 15.09 10.60 12.25
N SER A 866 15.71 10.46 11.09
CA SER A 866 15.93 9.18 10.40
C SER A 866 17.37 9.09 9.88
N LYS A 867 17.79 7.92 9.39
CA LYS A 867 19.14 7.76 8.79
C LYS A 867 19.38 8.70 7.60
N LEU A 868 18.33 9.01 6.83
CA LEU A 868 18.41 9.94 5.71
C LEU A 868 18.52 11.40 6.18
N MET A 869 17.88 11.74 7.30
CA MET A 869 17.84 13.09 7.84
C MET A 869 17.81 13.03 9.38
N PRO A 870 18.99 13.01 10.03
CA PRO A 870 19.10 12.84 11.48
C PRO A 870 18.53 14.02 12.29
N ASP A 871 18.55 15.23 11.73
CA ASP A 871 18.20 16.51 12.36
C ASP A 871 16.77 17.00 12.02
N LYS A 872 15.88 16.09 11.62
CA LYS A 872 14.52 16.41 11.14
C LYS A 872 13.70 17.27 12.11
N ARG A 873 13.90 17.12 13.43
CA ARG A 873 13.29 17.97 14.47
C ARG A 873 13.45 19.47 14.19
N ILE A 874 14.64 19.91 13.78
CA ILE A 874 14.95 21.33 13.55
C ILE A 874 14.22 21.82 12.29
N LEU A 875 14.09 20.96 11.28
CA LEU A 875 13.59 21.33 9.96
C LEU A 875 12.06 21.27 9.81
N VAL A 876 11.33 20.52 10.65
CA VAL A 876 9.85 20.59 10.65
C VAL A 876 9.36 21.97 11.08
N ILE A 877 10.11 22.65 11.95
CA ILE A 877 9.89 24.06 12.31
C ILE A 877 10.17 24.98 11.10
N VAL A 878 11.14 24.61 10.25
CA VAL A 878 11.61 25.41 9.08
C VAL A 878 10.87 25.12 7.77
N PHE A 879 10.26 23.94 7.58
CA PHE A 879 9.45 23.60 6.38
C PHE A 879 8.20 24.48 6.24
N ARG A 880 7.79 25.17 7.31
CA ARG A 880 6.80 26.25 7.28
C ARG A 880 7.28 27.48 6.49
N ALA A 881 8.59 27.69 6.40
CA ALA A 881 9.20 28.87 5.81
C ALA A 881 9.76 28.65 4.39
N MET A 882 10.19 27.43 4.02
CA MET A 882 10.98 27.21 2.80
C MET A 882 10.31 26.27 1.79
N ALA A 883 9.68 26.87 0.80
CA ALA A 883 9.56 26.39 -0.58
C ALA A 883 9.01 27.56 -1.42
N GLN A 884 9.88 28.53 -1.72
CA GLN A 884 9.65 29.46 -2.81
C GLN A 884 10.27 28.84 -4.05
N ASP A 885 9.45 28.24 -4.90
CA ASP A 885 9.83 28.06 -6.30
C ASP A 885 9.19 29.21 -7.07
N GLU A 886 10.01 30.01 -7.74
CA GLU A 886 9.56 31.00 -8.72
C GLU A 886 8.76 30.27 -9.81
N ALA A 887 7.50 30.66 -9.98
CA ALA A 887 6.58 29.99 -10.87
C ALA A 887 6.40 30.81 -12.15
N GLU A 888 7.05 30.36 -13.22
CA GLU A 888 7.13 31.03 -14.53
C GLU A 888 5.76 31.46 -15.09
N LEU A 889 4.70 30.67 -14.85
CA LEU A 889 3.35 31.00 -15.33
C LEU A 889 2.72 32.19 -14.59
N ILE A 890 2.82 32.27 -13.26
CA ILE A 890 2.23 33.39 -12.52
C ILE A 890 3.00 34.68 -12.82
N GLU A 891 4.30 34.58 -13.04
CA GLU A 891 5.14 35.71 -13.42
C GLU A 891 4.80 36.24 -14.81
N THR A 892 4.55 35.36 -15.78
CA THR A 892 4.07 35.78 -17.12
C THR A 892 2.69 36.42 -17.06
N LEU A 893 1.79 35.95 -16.18
CA LEU A 893 0.49 36.59 -15.94
C LEU A 893 0.62 37.95 -15.25
N ALA A 894 1.51 38.07 -14.26
CA ALA A 894 1.80 39.34 -13.59
C ALA A 894 2.37 40.36 -14.58
N TRP A 895 3.31 39.94 -15.44
CA TRP A 895 3.83 40.76 -16.53
C TRP A 895 2.72 41.19 -17.50
N ALA A 896 1.85 40.25 -17.91
CA ALA A 896 0.74 40.57 -18.82
C ALA A 896 -0.23 41.58 -18.19
N HIS A 897 -0.56 41.44 -16.91
CA HIS A 897 -1.43 42.38 -16.18
C HIS A 897 -0.85 43.79 -16.13
N GLU A 898 0.44 43.93 -15.81
CA GLU A 898 1.12 45.23 -15.76
C GLU A 898 1.25 45.89 -17.14
N ARG A 899 1.33 45.08 -18.21
CA ARG A 899 1.50 45.56 -19.59
C ARG A 899 0.19 45.74 -20.35
N THR A 900 -0.94 45.27 -19.81
CA THR A 900 -2.26 45.42 -20.46
C THR A 900 -2.83 46.80 -20.12
N PRO A 901 -3.06 47.68 -21.13
CA PRO A 901 -3.68 48.98 -20.90
C PRO A 901 -5.05 48.85 -20.24
N LEU A 902 -5.43 49.84 -19.41
CA LEU A 902 -6.64 49.85 -18.56
C LEU A 902 -6.60 48.86 -17.38
N ALA A 903 -6.05 47.67 -17.54
CA ALA A 903 -5.86 46.71 -16.44
C ALA A 903 -4.74 47.15 -15.48
N ASN A 904 -3.69 47.77 -15.99
CA ASN A 904 -2.55 48.28 -15.22
C ASN A 904 -2.88 49.42 -14.24
N LEU A 905 -4.07 50.03 -14.36
CA LEU A 905 -4.60 50.99 -13.39
C LEU A 905 -5.00 50.30 -12.08
N ILE A 906 -5.31 49.01 -12.12
CA ILE A 906 -5.65 48.19 -10.95
C ILE A 906 -4.41 47.43 -10.51
N ARG A 907 -3.94 47.64 -9.27
CA ARG A 907 -2.78 46.92 -8.71
C ARG A 907 -3.22 45.97 -7.60
N TRP A 908 -2.56 44.81 -7.50
CA TRP A 908 -2.73 43.91 -6.37
C TRP A 908 -2.09 44.49 -5.11
N ARG A 909 -2.71 44.24 -3.95
CA ARG A 909 -2.18 44.63 -2.63
C ARG A 909 -1.10 43.66 -2.13
N ASP A 910 -1.29 42.37 -2.40
CA ASP A 910 -0.33 41.31 -2.07
C ASP A 910 0.16 40.66 -3.38
N LYS A 911 1.46 40.41 -3.52
CA LYS A 911 2.04 39.82 -4.74
C LYS A 911 1.45 38.42 -4.98
N PRO A 912 0.89 38.13 -6.17
CA PRO A 912 0.38 36.79 -6.48
C PRO A 912 1.53 35.79 -6.57
N VAL A 913 1.41 34.67 -5.87
CA VAL A 913 2.39 33.57 -5.84
C VAL A 913 1.66 32.24 -5.77
N THR A 914 2.30 31.17 -6.24
CA THR A 914 1.77 29.80 -6.19
C THR A 914 1.50 29.35 -4.76
N LEU A 915 0.72 28.26 -4.64
CA LEU A 915 0.64 27.54 -3.37
C LEU A 915 2.04 26.98 -3.04
N SER A 916 2.45 27.09 -1.78
CA SER A 916 3.62 26.35 -1.31
C SER A 916 3.40 24.84 -1.47
N ILE A 917 4.48 24.05 -1.49
CA ILE A 917 4.39 22.59 -1.64
C ILE A 917 3.47 21.96 -0.58
N VAL A 918 3.55 22.41 0.67
CA VAL A 918 2.70 21.91 1.77
C VAL A 918 1.24 22.30 1.54
N GLN A 919 0.98 23.54 1.14
CA GLN A 919 -0.38 24.00 0.83
C GLN A 919 -0.97 23.26 -0.37
N ALA A 920 -0.18 23.02 -1.42
CA ALA A 920 -0.64 22.29 -2.59
C ALA A 920 -1.03 20.84 -2.24
N ARG A 921 -0.24 20.17 -1.38
CA ARG A 921 -0.59 18.84 -0.85
C ARG A 921 -1.85 18.87 0.02
N LEU A 922 -1.97 19.84 0.92
CA LEU A 922 -3.13 19.96 1.80
C LEU A 922 -4.42 20.27 1.01
N VAL A 923 -4.36 21.23 0.09
CA VAL A 923 -5.49 21.58 -0.79
C VAL A 923 -5.83 20.41 -1.69
N GLY A 924 -4.84 19.73 -2.28
CA GLY A 924 -5.07 18.52 -3.07
C GLY A 924 -5.71 17.39 -2.25
N LEU A 925 -5.26 17.17 -1.02
CA LEU A 925 -5.85 16.20 -0.11
C LEU A 925 -7.28 16.58 0.29
N ALA A 926 -7.56 17.86 0.53
CA ALA A 926 -8.91 18.34 0.84
C ALA A 926 -9.88 18.06 -0.33
N HIS A 927 -9.46 18.33 -1.57
CA HIS A 927 -10.25 18.00 -2.76
C HIS A 927 -10.41 16.49 -2.96
N PHE A 928 -9.35 15.71 -2.68
CA PHE A 928 -9.39 14.25 -2.77
C PHE A 928 -10.32 13.62 -1.71
N SER A 929 -10.37 14.23 -0.52
CA SER A 929 -11.21 13.75 0.59
C SER A 929 -12.68 14.14 0.44
N ASP A 930 -13.00 15.12 -0.42
CA ASP A 930 -14.36 15.51 -0.76
C ASP A 930 -14.93 14.56 -1.84
N PRO A 931 -15.95 13.73 -1.51
CA PRO A 931 -16.52 12.75 -2.44
C PRO A 931 -17.13 13.39 -3.69
N THR A 932 -17.55 14.65 -3.63
CA THR A 932 -18.15 15.35 -4.77
C THR A 932 -17.15 15.58 -5.90
N CYS A 933 -15.85 15.70 -5.59
CA CYS A 933 -14.79 15.91 -6.57
C CYS A 933 -14.40 14.61 -7.33
N ILE A 934 -14.57 13.45 -6.70
CA ILE A 934 -14.29 12.13 -7.31
C ILE A 934 -15.38 11.73 -8.32
N MET A 935 -16.63 12.13 -8.11
CA MET A 935 -17.73 11.87 -9.06
C MET A 935 -17.59 12.68 -10.36
N ASP A 936 -17.11 13.92 -10.29
CA ASP A 936 -16.95 14.79 -11.47
C ASP A 936 -15.77 14.40 -12.36
N THR A 937 -14.74 13.76 -11.79
CA THR A 937 -13.63 13.18 -12.59
C THR A 937 -14.08 11.93 -13.34
N ASN A 938 -14.98 11.11 -12.77
CA ASN A 938 -15.48 9.91 -13.43
C ASN A 938 -16.55 10.18 -14.51
N ARG A 939 -17.36 11.23 -14.40
CA ARG A 939 -18.30 11.61 -15.48
C ARG A 939 -17.60 12.09 -16.75
N ASN A 940 -16.45 12.75 -16.61
CA ASN A 940 -15.67 13.29 -17.73
C ASN A 940 -14.67 12.30 -18.37
N LEU A 941 -14.51 11.09 -17.82
CA LEU A 941 -13.65 10.04 -18.40
C LEU A 941 -14.31 9.25 -19.53
N THR A 942 -15.56 9.56 -19.87
CA THR A 942 -16.16 9.06 -21.11
C THR A 942 -15.59 9.83 -22.30
N SER A 943 -14.57 9.22 -22.92
CA SER A 943 -14.23 9.40 -24.33
C SER A 943 -13.57 10.73 -24.74
N MET A 944 -12.24 10.74 -24.73
CA MET A 944 -11.48 11.49 -25.75
C MET A 944 -10.39 10.61 -26.38
N ALA A 945 -10.52 10.35 -27.69
CA ALA A 945 -9.42 9.75 -28.44
C ALA A 945 -8.22 10.73 -28.47
N LYS A 946 -7.00 10.25 -28.16
CA LYS A 946 -5.76 11.06 -28.17
C LYS A 946 -5.70 11.98 -29.40
N LYS A 947 -5.59 13.31 -29.20
CA LYS A 947 -5.54 14.34 -30.26
C LYS A 947 -4.51 14.00 -31.36
N SER A 948 -3.38 13.39 -30.98
CA SER A 948 -2.34 12.91 -31.91
C SER A 948 -2.84 11.90 -32.95
N LEU A 949 -3.78 11.02 -32.58
CA LEU A 949 -4.37 10.03 -33.50
C LEU A 949 -5.36 10.65 -34.48
N ILE A 950 -6.02 11.76 -34.10
CA ILE A 950 -6.91 12.52 -34.97
C ILE A 950 -6.09 13.29 -36.00
N GLN A 951 -5.03 13.98 -35.57
CA GLN A 951 -4.15 14.73 -36.47
C GLN A 951 -3.38 13.81 -37.43
N ARG A 952 -2.94 12.63 -36.96
CA ARG A 952 -2.33 11.61 -37.84
C ARG A 952 -3.28 11.16 -38.95
N GLU A 953 -4.58 11.07 -38.66
CA GLU A 953 -5.60 10.69 -39.64
C GLU A 953 -5.88 11.83 -40.64
N LYS A 954 -5.99 13.08 -40.16
CA LYS A 954 -6.08 14.27 -41.04
C LYS A 954 -4.88 14.39 -41.97
N LYS A 955 -3.67 14.12 -41.48
CA LYS A 955 -2.44 14.08 -42.31
C LYS A 955 -2.51 12.98 -43.39
N ARG A 956 -3.07 11.81 -43.08
CA ARG A 956 -3.30 10.75 -44.07
C ARG A 956 -4.32 11.13 -45.12
N GLN A 957 -5.42 11.79 -44.74
CA GLN A 957 -6.42 12.29 -45.69
C GLN A 957 -5.82 13.31 -46.66
N LYS A 958 -5.04 14.28 -46.16
CA LYS A 958 -4.32 15.25 -47.01
C LYS A 958 -3.33 14.57 -47.96
N LEU A 959 -2.60 13.56 -47.49
CA LEU A 959 -1.69 12.76 -48.33
C LEU A 959 -2.44 11.92 -49.37
N GLU A 960 -3.57 11.33 -49.01
CA GLU A 960 -4.40 10.54 -49.93
C GLU A 960 -4.94 11.41 -51.06
N GLN A 961 -5.47 12.61 -50.74
CA GLN A 961 -5.91 13.59 -51.74
C GLN A 961 -4.77 14.04 -52.66
N LYS A 962 -3.59 14.35 -52.10
CA LYS A 962 -2.42 14.80 -52.88
C LYS A 962 -1.97 13.78 -53.93
N TYR A 963 -2.00 12.48 -53.61
CA TYR A 963 -1.56 11.41 -54.52
C TYR A 963 -2.73 10.66 -55.19
N LEU A 964 -3.96 11.14 -55.03
CA LEU A 964 -5.17 10.48 -55.51
C LEU A 964 -5.16 10.31 -57.04
N LEU A 965 -4.79 11.38 -57.76
CA LEU A 965 -4.76 11.38 -59.22
C LEU A 965 -3.71 10.40 -59.75
N ILE A 966 -2.49 10.43 -59.21
CA ILE A 966 -1.40 9.51 -59.59
C ILE A 966 -1.79 8.06 -59.32
N ARG A 967 -2.33 7.76 -58.13
CA ARG A 967 -2.76 6.39 -57.81
C ARG A 967 -3.95 5.92 -58.66
N ARG A 968 -4.86 6.82 -59.05
CA ARG A 968 -6.00 6.49 -59.94
C ARG A 968 -5.57 6.35 -61.40
N SER A 969 -4.69 7.21 -61.90
CA SER A 969 -4.17 7.13 -63.27
C SER A 969 -3.34 5.86 -63.45
N SER A 970 -2.38 5.59 -62.56
CA SER A 970 -1.57 4.36 -62.63
C SER A 970 -2.42 3.09 -62.51
N LYS A 971 -3.48 3.07 -61.66
CA LYS A 971 -4.42 1.93 -61.61
C LYS A 971 -5.24 1.75 -62.89
N LYS A 972 -5.65 2.85 -63.54
CA LYS A 972 -6.34 2.81 -64.84
C LYS A 972 -5.39 2.37 -65.96
N GLU A 973 -4.13 2.80 -65.94
CA GLU A 973 -3.11 2.38 -66.89
C GLU A 973 -2.78 0.89 -66.77
N ILE A 974 -2.67 0.36 -65.53
CA ILE A 974 -2.51 -1.10 -65.29
C ILE A 974 -3.61 -1.93 -65.96
N SER A 975 -4.86 -1.42 -65.97
CA SER A 975 -6.00 -2.12 -66.57
C SER A 975 -5.98 -2.13 -68.11
N LYS A 976 -5.19 -1.26 -68.75
CA LYS A 976 -5.13 -1.11 -70.22
C LYS A 976 -3.94 -1.82 -70.86
N VAL A 977 -2.87 -2.05 -70.11
CA VAL A 977 -1.61 -2.61 -70.62
C VAL A 977 -1.63 -4.15 -70.60
N ARG A 978 -1.17 -4.80 -71.67
CA ARG A 978 -1.11 -6.26 -71.80
C ARG A 978 0.28 -6.87 -71.55
N SER A 979 1.35 -6.13 -71.81
CA SER A 979 2.75 -6.51 -71.57
C SER A 979 3.08 -6.60 -70.07
N LEU A 980 3.83 -7.63 -69.66
CA LEU A 980 4.22 -7.84 -68.26
C LEU A 980 5.31 -6.85 -67.79
N SER A 981 6.23 -6.50 -68.70
CA SER A 981 7.31 -5.53 -68.46
C SER A 981 6.75 -4.13 -68.16
N ASP A 982 5.80 -3.68 -68.99
CA ASP A 982 5.18 -2.36 -68.85
C ASP A 982 4.29 -2.29 -67.60
N LYS A 983 3.64 -3.40 -67.23
CA LYS A 983 2.92 -3.49 -65.95
C LYS A 983 3.86 -3.31 -64.77
N TRP A 984 5.06 -3.90 -64.78
CA TRP A 984 6.05 -3.75 -63.72
C TRP A 984 6.51 -2.30 -63.55
N GLU A 985 6.74 -1.58 -64.64
CA GLU A 985 7.10 -0.16 -64.58
C GLU A 985 5.98 0.69 -63.95
N ILE A 986 4.71 0.41 -64.31
CA ILE A 986 3.55 1.10 -63.73
C ILE A 986 3.32 0.69 -62.26
N TYR A 987 3.62 -0.55 -61.87
CA TYR A 987 3.63 -0.95 -60.46
C TYR A 987 4.71 -0.21 -59.66
N GLY A 988 5.89 0.02 -60.25
CA GLY A 988 6.92 0.90 -59.69
C GLY A 988 6.40 2.32 -59.46
N LYS A 989 5.71 2.90 -60.45
CA LYS A 989 5.04 4.21 -60.34
C LYS A 989 3.90 4.22 -59.30
N LEU A 990 3.21 3.10 -59.10
CA LEU A 990 2.14 2.97 -58.09
C LEU A 990 2.68 2.78 -56.65
N GLN A 991 3.88 2.22 -56.52
CA GLN A 991 4.57 2.00 -55.24
C GLN A 991 5.43 3.20 -54.81
N SER A 992 5.83 4.07 -55.74
CA SER A 992 6.62 5.27 -55.44
C SER A 992 5.96 6.26 -54.45
N PRO A 993 4.62 6.46 -54.40
CA PRO A 993 4.01 7.38 -53.45
C PRO A 993 4.00 6.79 -52.02
N PRO A 994 4.10 7.63 -50.96
CA PRO A 994 4.18 7.15 -49.58
C PRO A 994 3.07 6.19 -49.18
N ARG A 995 3.37 5.11 -48.45
CA ARG A 995 2.38 4.07 -48.05
C ARG A 995 1.16 4.62 -47.28
N ASN A 996 1.33 5.72 -46.54
CA ASN A 996 0.27 6.41 -45.81
C ASN A 996 -0.71 7.21 -46.69
N SER A 997 -0.44 7.36 -48.00
CA SER A 997 -1.35 7.98 -48.99
C SER A 997 -2.39 7.00 -49.56
N ALA A 998 -2.37 5.72 -49.16
CA ALA A 998 -3.32 4.74 -49.66
C ALA A 998 -4.71 4.90 -48.98
N PRO A 999 -5.81 4.99 -49.75
CA PRO A 999 -7.17 5.18 -49.21
C PRO A 999 -7.63 4.06 -48.27
N THR A 1000 -7.12 2.84 -48.44
CA THR A 1000 -7.42 1.70 -47.57
C THR A 1000 -6.86 1.85 -46.15
N ARG A 1001 -5.93 2.79 -45.93
CA ARG A 1001 -5.38 3.06 -44.60
C ARG A 1001 -6.14 4.13 -43.83
N LEU A 1002 -7.15 4.75 -44.44
CA LEU A 1002 -8.05 5.65 -43.76
C LEU A 1002 -9.00 4.85 -42.85
N ARG A 1003 -9.13 5.25 -41.58
CA ARG A 1003 -9.98 4.56 -40.59
C ARG A 1003 -11.25 5.34 -40.33
N ARG A 1004 -12.41 4.66 -40.40
CA ARG A 1004 -13.68 5.20 -39.88
C ARG A 1004 -13.64 5.27 -38.36
N ARG A 1005 -14.22 6.34 -37.81
CA ARG A 1005 -14.29 6.61 -36.37
C ARG A 1005 -15.74 6.77 -35.94
N CYS A 1006 -16.03 6.38 -34.69
CA CYS A 1006 -17.34 6.62 -34.08
C CYS A 1006 -17.63 8.12 -34.02
N PHE A 1007 -18.84 8.53 -34.40
CA PHE A 1007 -19.28 9.91 -34.34
C PHE A 1007 -19.31 10.44 -32.90
N SER A 1008 -19.88 9.68 -31.97
CA SER A 1008 -19.97 10.03 -30.55
C SER A 1008 -18.61 9.93 -29.84
N THR A 1009 -17.94 8.76 -29.90
CA THR A 1009 -16.75 8.50 -29.05
C THR A 1009 -15.40 8.66 -29.73
N ARG A 1010 -15.37 8.94 -31.05
CA ARG A 1010 -14.14 9.05 -31.87
C ARG A 1010 -13.22 7.82 -31.87
N ARG A 1011 -13.64 6.69 -31.27
CA ARG A 1011 -12.87 5.44 -31.21
C ARG A 1011 -12.59 4.90 -32.63
N PRO A 1012 -11.33 4.48 -32.90
CA PRO A 1012 -10.99 3.87 -34.18
C PRO A 1012 -11.38 2.38 -34.19
N ARG A 1013 -11.98 1.90 -35.29
CA ARG A 1013 -12.44 0.50 -35.52
C ARG A 1013 -13.77 0.13 -34.84
N ALA A 1014 -14.37 -0.98 -35.28
CA ALA A 1014 -15.65 -1.52 -34.79
C ALA A 1014 -16.84 -0.54 -34.89
N ASN A 1015 -16.89 0.23 -35.98
CA ASN A 1015 -17.97 1.17 -36.28
C ASN A 1015 -18.91 0.58 -37.33
N TYR A 1016 -20.21 0.60 -37.06
CA TYR A 1016 -21.22 0.28 -38.07
C TYR A 1016 -21.24 1.40 -39.11
N ARG A 1017 -21.08 1.05 -40.39
CA ARG A 1017 -20.89 2.03 -41.48
C ARG A 1017 -22.09 2.97 -41.61
N ASP A 1018 -23.29 2.43 -41.47
CA ASP A 1018 -24.54 3.16 -41.74
C ASP A 1018 -24.89 4.09 -40.58
N PHE A 1019 -24.63 3.68 -39.34
CA PHE A 1019 -24.88 4.49 -38.14
C PHE A 1019 -23.72 5.42 -37.77
N GLY A 1020 -22.50 5.15 -38.26
CA GLY A 1020 -21.31 5.92 -37.90
C GLY A 1020 -20.92 5.81 -36.41
N LEU A 1021 -21.54 4.90 -35.64
CA LEU A 1021 -21.31 4.69 -34.21
C LEU A 1021 -20.52 3.41 -33.96
N SER A 1022 -19.73 3.40 -32.88
CA SER A 1022 -19.08 2.19 -32.38
C SER A 1022 -20.12 1.24 -31.82
N GLY A 1023 -19.92 -0.07 -32.00
CA GLY A 1023 -20.90 -1.09 -31.57
C GLY A 1023 -21.30 -1.01 -30.09
N HIS A 1024 -20.40 -0.57 -29.20
CA HIS A 1024 -20.71 -0.34 -27.80
C HIS A 1024 -21.73 0.78 -27.56
N ILE A 1025 -21.57 1.92 -28.24
CA ILE A 1025 -22.48 3.07 -28.14
C ILE A 1025 -23.84 2.74 -28.74
N LEU A 1026 -23.86 2.04 -29.88
CA LEU A 1026 -25.10 1.57 -30.48
C LEU A 1026 -25.85 0.64 -29.50
N ARG A 1027 -25.12 -0.27 -28.83
CA ARG A 1027 -25.70 -1.14 -27.79
C ARG A 1027 -26.22 -0.32 -26.62
N GLU A 1028 -25.44 0.61 -26.05
CA GLU A 1028 -25.90 1.49 -24.96
C GLU A 1028 -27.16 2.27 -25.33
N MET A 1029 -27.24 2.83 -26.53
CA MET A 1029 -28.44 3.52 -27.01
C MET A 1029 -29.65 2.59 -27.16
N VAL A 1030 -29.43 1.32 -27.55
CA VAL A 1030 -30.49 0.29 -27.53
C VAL A 1030 -30.88 -0.07 -26.08
N HIS A 1031 -29.95 -0.14 -25.14
CA HIS A 1031 -30.26 -0.36 -23.71
C HIS A 1031 -31.02 0.80 -23.08
N ALA A 1032 -30.73 2.03 -23.50
CA ALA A 1032 -31.42 3.24 -23.07
C ALA A 1032 -32.73 3.51 -23.85
N CYS A 1033 -33.16 2.58 -24.71
CA CYS A 1033 -34.36 2.70 -25.55
C CYS A 1033 -34.40 3.95 -26.44
N LEU A 1034 -33.24 4.48 -26.83
CA LEU A 1034 -33.10 5.69 -27.67
C LEU A 1034 -33.23 5.41 -29.17
N LEU A 1035 -33.24 4.13 -29.58
CA LEU A 1035 -33.34 3.70 -30.97
C LEU A 1035 -34.67 2.96 -31.21
N PRO A 1036 -35.67 3.60 -31.83
CA PRO A 1036 -36.96 2.96 -32.10
C PRO A 1036 -36.79 1.82 -33.12
N GLY A 1037 -37.46 0.69 -32.85
CA GLY A 1037 -37.46 -0.49 -33.75
C GLY A 1037 -36.35 -1.52 -33.52
N ALA A 1038 -35.49 -1.35 -32.51
CA ALA A 1038 -34.47 -2.35 -32.16
C ALA A 1038 -35.06 -3.51 -31.34
N THR A 1039 -35.13 -4.70 -31.91
CA THR A 1039 -35.52 -5.94 -31.22
C THR A 1039 -34.28 -6.71 -30.76
N ARG A 1040 -34.29 -7.23 -29.52
CA ARG A 1040 -33.24 -8.14 -29.04
C ARG A 1040 -33.60 -9.57 -29.41
N SER A 1041 -32.63 -10.33 -29.88
CA SER A 1041 -32.74 -11.79 -29.89
C SER A 1041 -32.77 -12.27 -28.45
N SER A 1042 -33.87 -12.91 -28.02
CA SER A 1042 -33.97 -13.57 -26.73
C SER A 1042 -33.11 -14.83 -26.74
N TRP A 1043 -31.93 -14.73 -26.13
CA TRP A 1043 -31.15 -15.85 -25.63
C TRP A 1043 -30.73 -15.50 -24.21
#